data_AF-A0A6A6WRD3-F1
#
_entry.id   AF-A0A6A6WRD3-F1
#
_cell.length_a   1.000
_cell.length_b   1.000
_cell.length_c   1.000
_cell.angle_alpha   90.00
_cell.angle_beta   90.00
_cell.angle_gamma   90.00
#
_symmetry.space_group_name_H-M   'P 1'
#
loop_
_entity.id
_entity.type
_entity.pdbx_description
1 polymer ?
#
loop_
_entity_poly.entity_id
_entity_poly.type
_entity_poly.pdbx_seq_one_letter_code
_entity_poly.pdbx_strand_id
1 'polypeptide(L)'
;MATDWEKLSKLRRDYPKAKFAFSEVTRQRKKQPTNPYLLAWKADILLQLGSSGVDVVRENLQPILVHRPPITDTRLLVYVYKTIAEATRHHDPRTLGLASVGAPVQKAWENAAKTLKTRKARLDLWSCLFTCAMKEDCWEDVRWTLTQALKEGVKSKKTLDFTLILANQMVYQREKERTELLQEPEKKVQIQLMVAHSKIKQAFLNASKSGDDSIKVENMRDLRFMAQLFRLQDKRDELVQLWDNAPPMLREKLDQNYVEISLLILEYAIEQGVWDLAFAIAMAHVRDVIEHTDNPRNCKNDPLVKSWKLWGNLLEAEKNLDFDDVARAEMHKTILKAHQSVPFESRELLLASVAVALQTCPPLLLSRCQKYWLEYCHMTSCFEDLRRFIERMPVHDRQAFHSFISETAMSKKPESDNAEHKALRTWLQIEVNVLKFDYLLVISCTTRENSTDIVSAAGVEDFVNSAVQLYSIGARIKDDCYHDAGILAIMGLFVLHSQFVDDSWDYCNMAARRLGNSRLLLQAGFLALHATAGEAGKQNRPLLLLSTRVHLQLGLATISFSQYSQVRVKEILHDTLSHHFLTRISQTHPFDAKGPKGFSPDAELSKVITTIQRMESRVDDFLYIDMQDFLFDQAMELLDFKRRLKSSLSKHLCLIERRRIARFKGETVDSAFDLPLEDYYMICDNREFHAIPDFESSIHKRSVPSYITGTQPLAWLYERSEQEDISRILFKELRDTHIQERLRRNRMLWGTQGGIKDYLHPVEQGLAVDWVVLRGIVDHVLADDPSRVGIDFKDDFEELIQIMIDWTCNMEVLIIPDQPFSDPADETMMPHENGLMYIYGHLELMQLIWKLCEATKETLKKGNNKLRSKATLEVVEECAKEVQKFHQLIRRVATSHINALKQRGVKSVLAQVRWGSTGATLRKLMTDGEQRRYAQDYVESAIEALEGILMVKIK
;
A
#
# COMPACT_ATOMS: atom_id res chain seq x y z
N MET A 1 -26.29 42.53 18.83
CA MET A 1 -26.30 41.13 19.29
C MET A 1 -24.88 40.60 19.25
N ALA A 2 -24.36 40.03 20.35
CA ALA A 2 -23.03 39.45 20.38
C ALA A 2 -22.93 38.24 19.42
N THR A 3 -21.79 38.07 18.75
CA THR A 3 -21.47 36.86 17.98
C THR A 3 -21.06 35.78 18.97
N ASP A 4 -21.64 34.59 18.82
CA ASP A 4 -21.34 33.39 19.59
C ASP A 4 -20.89 32.28 18.62
N TRP A 5 -20.54 31.11 19.17
CA TRP A 5 -20.10 29.97 18.37
C TRP A 5 -21.13 29.55 17.31
N GLU A 6 -22.41 29.51 17.65
CA GLU A 6 -23.48 29.08 16.73
C GLU A 6 -23.59 30.00 15.52
N LYS A 7 -23.44 31.32 15.72
CA LYS A 7 -23.37 32.28 14.62
C LYS A 7 -22.12 32.09 13.77
N LEU A 8 -20.96 31.84 14.38
CA LEU A 8 -19.75 31.54 13.62
C LEU A 8 -19.92 30.25 12.79
N SER A 9 -20.47 29.19 13.38
CA SER A 9 -20.75 27.93 12.67
C SER A 9 -21.75 28.13 11.53
N LYS A 10 -22.76 28.98 11.70
CA LYS A 10 -23.67 29.37 10.61
C LYS A 10 -22.92 30.12 9.51
N LEU A 11 -22.13 31.14 9.85
CA LEU A 11 -21.36 31.91 8.87
C LEU A 11 -20.38 31.04 8.06
N ARG A 12 -19.71 30.08 8.70
CA ARG A 12 -18.83 29.13 8.01
C ARG A 12 -19.58 28.23 7.02
N ARG A 13 -20.81 27.85 7.33
CA ARG A 13 -21.69 27.09 6.41
C ARG A 13 -22.21 27.94 5.26
N ASP A 14 -22.61 29.17 5.56
CA ASP A 14 -23.18 30.11 4.57
C ASP A 14 -22.09 30.62 3.59
N TYR A 15 -20.82 30.66 4.01
CA TYR A 15 -19.68 31.11 3.21
C TYR A 15 -18.54 30.08 3.17
N PRO A 16 -18.70 28.95 2.44
CA PRO A 16 -17.72 27.87 2.43
C PRO A 16 -16.45 28.16 1.60
N LYS A 17 -16.51 29.11 0.66
CA LYS A 17 -15.36 29.48 -0.19
C LYS A 17 -14.56 30.62 0.44
N ALA A 18 -13.26 30.41 0.66
CA ALA A 18 -12.35 31.33 1.34
C ALA A 18 -12.45 32.79 0.85
N LYS A 19 -12.49 33.02 -0.48
CA LYS A 19 -12.57 34.37 -1.06
C LYS A 19 -13.85 35.13 -0.67
N PHE A 20 -15.01 34.46 -0.70
CA PHE A 20 -16.28 35.07 -0.30
C PHE A 20 -16.35 35.25 1.22
N ALA A 21 -15.89 34.24 1.97
CA ALA A 21 -15.77 34.31 3.42
C ALA A 21 -14.89 35.49 3.86
N PHE A 22 -13.78 35.75 3.16
CA PHE A 22 -12.88 36.86 3.43
C PHE A 22 -13.57 38.22 3.27
N SER A 23 -14.36 38.39 2.21
CA SER A 23 -15.11 39.62 1.97
C SER A 23 -16.15 39.87 3.07
N GLU A 24 -16.85 38.82 3.50
CA GLU A 24 -17.88 38.91 4.51
C GLU A 24 -17.30 39.14 5.92
N VAL A 25 -16.26 38.40 6.31
CA VAL A 25 -15.61 38.60 7.62
C VAL A 25 -15.02 40.01 7.72
N THR A 26 -14.47 40.53 6.62
CA THR A 26 -13.96 41.90 6.56
C THR A 26 -15.08 42.92 6.73
N ARG A 27 -16.25 42.70 6.09
CA ARG A 27 -17.44 43.55 6.25
C ARG A 27 -17.97 43.55 7.68
N GLN A 28 -18.04 42.38 8.33
CA GLN A 28 -18.53 42.28 9.71
C GLN A 28 -17.53 42.85 10.72
N ARG A 29 -16.22 42.68 10.50
CA ARG A 29 -15.17 43.28 11.35
C ARG A 29 -15.16 44.80 11.32
N LYS A 30 -15.59 45.46 10.22
CA LYS A 30 -15.80 46.92 10.23
C LYS A 30 -16.80 47.36 11.30
N LYS A 31 -17.78 46.52 11.63
CA LYS A 31 -18.79 46.79 12.67
C LYS A 31 -18.37 46.30 14.05
N GLN A 32 -17.55 45.24 14.12
CA GLN A 32 -17.10 44.61 15.36
C GLN A 32 -15.61 44.20 15.28
N PRO A 33 -14.67 45.16 15.40
CA PRO A 33 -13.26 44.94 15.07
C PRO A 33 -12.52 44.01 16.05
N THR A 34 -12.97 43.98 17.31
CA THR A 34 -12.36 43.24 18.43
C THR A 34 -13.07 41.92 18.75
N ASN A 35 -14.06 41.52 17.95
CA ASN A 35 -14.81 40.29 18.20
C ASN A 35 -13.92 39.05 18.02
N PRO A 36 -13.72 38.23 19.07
CA PRO A 36 -12.76 37.12 19.02
C PRO A 36 -13.18 36.00 18.05
N TYR A 37 -14.49 35.76 17.85
CA TYR A 37 -14.98 34.77 16.88
C TYR A 37 -14.68 35.19 15.43
N LEU A 38 -14.86 36.47 15.11
CA LEU A 38 -14.56 37.00 13.77
C LEU A 38 -13.05 37.09 13.51
N LEU A 39 -12.26 37.36 14.54
CA LEU A 39 -10.80 37.33 14.46
C LEU A 39 -10.27 35.92 14.16
N ALA A 40 -10.77 34.91 14.89
CA ALA A 40 -10.39 33.51 14.65
C ALA A 40 -10.81 33.05 13.24
N TRP A 41 -12.03 33.40 12.80
CA TRP A 41 -12.49 33.05 11.45
C TRP A 41 -11.67 33.71 10.36
N LYS A 42 -11.32 35.00 10.51
CA LYS A 42 -10.47 35.69 9.54
C LYS A 42 -9.09 35.05 9.46
N ALA A 43 -8.53 34.62 10.59
CA ALA A 43 -7.23 33.94 10.63
C ALA A 43 -7.26 32.65 9.80
N ASP A 44 -8.25 31.78 10.03
CA ASP A 44 -8.45 30.53 9.27
C ASP A 44 -8.59 30.81 7.75
N ILE A 45 -9.43 31.78 7.37
CA ILE A 45 -9.59 32.17 5.96
C ILE A 45 -8.28 32.68 5.35
N LEU A 46 -7.49 33.47 6.09
CA LEU A 46 -6.22 34.01 5.59
C LEU A 46 -5.20 32.90 5.32
N LEU A 47 -5.15 31.85 6.16
CA LEU A 47 -4.32 30.68 5.91
C LEU A 47 -4.76 29.92 4.66
N GLN A 48 -6.07 29.72 4.49
CA GLN A 48 -6.64 29.10 3.27
C GLN A 48 -6.33 29.90 2.00
N LEU A 49 -6.09 31.21 2.12
CA LEU A 49 -5.69 32.09 1.02
C LEU A 49 -4.16 32.16 0.82
N GLY A 50 -3.38 31.37 1.58
CA GLY A 50 -1.92 31.31 1.46
C GLY A 50 -1.18 32.47 2.14
N SER A 51 -1.80 33.14 3.12
CA SER A 51 -1.13 34.21 3.86
C SER A 51 -0.04 33.68 4.80
N SER A 52 0.96 34.51 5.09
CA SER A 52 2.02 34.21 6.06
C SER A 52 1.46 33.84 7.43
N GLY A 53 1.80 32.64 7.91
CA GLY A 53 1.34 32.14 9.21
C GLY A 53 1.72 33.05 10.39
N VAL A 54 2.92 33.63 10.38
CA VAL A 54 3.41 34.54 11.43
C VAL A 54 2.53 35.78 11.53
N ASP A 55 2.18 36.37 10.39
CA ASP A 55 1.37 37.58 10.34
C ASP A 55 -0.07 37.28 10.77
N VAL A 56 -0.61 36.12 10.35
CA VAL A 56 -1.92 35.65 10.79
C VAL A 56 -1.99 35.50 12.32
N VAL A 57 -1.00 34.85 12.94
CA VAL A 57 -0.93 34.70 14.40
C VAL A 57 -0.85 36.08 15.06
N ARG A 58 0.10 36.93 14.64
CA ARG A 58 0.35 38.23 15.25
C ARG A 58 -0.86 39.16 15.19
N GLU A 59 -1.51 39.25 14.03
CA GLU A 59 -2.54 40.27 13.76
C GLU A 59 -3.97 39.83 14.13
N ASN A 60 -4.23 38.53 14.18
CA ASN A 60 -5.60 38.02 14.35
C ASN A 60 -5.76 37.10 15.56
N LEU A 61 -4.79 36.21 15.86
CA LEU A 61 -4.93 35.22 16.93
C LEU A 61 -4.38 35.72 18.29
N GLN A 62 -3.24 36.43 18.29
CA GLN A 62 -2.64 37.00 19.50
C GLN A 62 -3.61 37.90 20.28
N PRO A 63 -4.44 38.77 19.66
CA PRO A 63 -5.42 39.59 20.38
C PRO A 63 -6.46 38.75 21.15
N ILE A 64 -6.76 37.53 20.69
CA ILE A 64 -7.71 36.61 21.34
C ILE A 64 -7.08 36.01 22.60
N LEU A 65 -5.79 35.63 22.54
CA LEU A 65 -5.07 35.00 23.65
C LEU A 65 -4.91 35.92 24.87
N VAL A 66 -4.86 37.22 24.65
CA VAL A 66 -4.72 38.25 25.70
C VAL A 66 -6.04 38.94 26.07
N HIS A 67 -7.17 38.46 25.55
CA HIS A 67 -8.48 39.08 25.72
C HIS A 67 -8.88 39.20 27.21
N ARG A 68 -9.53 40.32 27.57
CA ARG A 68 -10.07 40.56 28.92
C ARG A 68 -11.58 40.87 28.83
N PRO A 69 -12.47 40.13 29.53
CA PRO A 69 -12.17 38.96 30.38
C PRO A 69 -11.62 37.77 29.57
N PRO A 70 -10.90 36.82 30.22
CA PRO A 70 -10.43 35.60 29.55
C PRO A 70 -11.55 34.85 28.84
N ILE A 71 -11.26 34.30 27.67
CA ILE A 71 -12.22 33.49 26.91
C ILE A 71 -12.42 32.15 27.63
N THR A 72 -13.66 31.82 27.99
CA THR A 72 -14.03 30.55 28.61
C THR A 72 -14.82 29.63 27.67
N ASP A 73 -15.19 30.10 26.48
CA ASP A 73 -15.81 29.27 25.44
C ASP A 73 -14.78 28.26 24.91
N THR A 74 -14.95 27.00 25.32
CA THR A 74 -14.06 25.90 24.96
C THR A 74 -14.01 25.66 23.46
N ARG A 75 -15.12 25.84 22.73
CA ARG A 75 -15.16 25.61 21.27
C ARG A 75 -14.33 26.66 20.55
N LEU A 76 -14.38 27.92 20.99
CA LEU A 76 -13.54 28.98 20.46
C LEU A 76 -12.07 28.77 20.79
N LEU A 77 -11.73 28.36 22.02
CA LEU A 77 -10.35 28.05 22.41
C LEU A 77 -9.75 26.91 21.57
N VAL A 78 -10.52 25.84 21.35
CA VAL A 78 -10.12 24.72 20.46
C VAL A 78 -9.89 25.22 19.04
N TYR A 79 -10.79 26.05 18.51
CA TYR A 79 -10.63 26.58 17.16
C TYR A 79 -9.37 27.43 17.02
N VAL A 80 -9.12 28.34 17.96
CA VAL A 80 -7.90 29.16 18.00
C VAL A 80 -6.65 28.30 18.11
N TYR A 81 -6.66 27.26 18.95
CA TYR A 81 -5.55 26.32 19.09
C TYR A 81 -5.19 25.69 17.73
N LYS A 82 -6.18 25.14 17.03
CA LYS A 82 -5.99 24.53 15.71
C LYS A 82 -5.48 25.52 14.67
N THR A 83 -6.04 26.73 14.63
CA THR A 83 -5.59 27.77 13.68
C THR A 83 -4.15 28.21 13.95
N ILE A 84 -3.69 28.24 15.22
CA ILE A 84 -2.29 28.53 15.56
C ILE A 84 -1.38 27.37 15.12
N ALA A 85 -1.77 26.13 15.37
CA ALA A 85 -1.03 24.95 14.91
C ALA A 85 -0.83 25.00 13.39
N GLU A 86 -1.92 25.24 12.65
CA GLU A 86 -1.88 25.34 11.20
C GLU A 86 -1.03 26.52 10.70
N ALA A 87 -1.18 27.70 11.31
CA ALA A 87 -0.34 28.85 10.99
C ALA A 87 1.15 28.56 11.21
N THR A 88 1.48 27.77 12.23
CA THR A 88 2.86 27.38 12.52
C THR A 88 3.41 26.44 11.44
N ARG A 89 2.62 25.46 11.01
CA ARG A 89 2.98 24.55 9.90
C ARG A 89 3.20 25.30 8.58
N HIS A 90 2.37 26.31 8.31
CA HIS A 90 2.54 27.21 7.15
C HIS A 90 3.81 28.06 7.25
N HIS A 91 4.20 28.49 8.45
CA HIS A 91 5.42 29.27 8.63
C HIS A 91 6.69 28.43 8.42
N ASP A 92 6.73 27.23 9.01
CA ASP A 92 7.84 26.29 8.85
C ASP A 92 7.34 24.88 8.47
N PRO A 93 7.31 24.55 7.16
CA PRO A 93 6.92 23.23 6.67
C PRO A 93 7.84 22.08 7.12
N ARG A 94 8.98 22.38 7.77
CA ARG A 94 9.85 21.38 8.40
C ARG A 94 9.31 20.91 9.76
N THR A 95 8.32 21.61 10.32
CA THR A 95 7.74 21.35 11.66
C THR A 95 6.29 20.87 11.57
N LEU A 96 6.04 19.80 10.81
CA LEU A 96 4.69 19.22 10.68
C LEU A 96 4.22 18.58 12.01
N GLY A 97 5.13 17.95 12.73
CA GLY A 97 4.96 17.59 14.14
C GLY A 97 5.32 18.78 15.03
N LEU A 98 4.32 19.37 15.66
CA LEU A 98 4.53 20.46 16.62
C LEU A 98 4.68 19.87 18.00
N ALA A 99 5.74 20.20 18.73
CA ALA A 99 5.83 19.81 20.14
C ALA A 99 4.73 20.50 20.97
N SER A 100 4.51 21.80 20.71
CA SER A 100 3.53 22.66 21.37
C SER A 100 3.12 23.82 20.45
N VAL A 101 1.92 24.38 20.66
CA VAL A 101 1.49 25.65 20.05
C VAL A 101 2.01 26.90 20.80
N GLY A 102 2.76 26.69 21.88
CA GLY A 102 3.51 27.71 22.58
C GLY A 102 2.88 28.24 23.88
N ALA A 103 3.72 28.83 24.72
CA ALA A 103 3.36 29.35 26.04
C ALA A 103 2.21 30.38 26.06
N PRO A 104 2.04 31.28 25.06
CA PRO A 104 0.90 32.20 25.04
C PRO A 104 -0.46 31.49 25.02
N VAL A 105 -0.56 30.36 24.30
CA VAL A 105 -1.79 29.58 24.23
C VAL A 105 -2.03 28.86 25.55
N GLN A 106 -1.03 28.18 26.09
CA GLN A 106 -1.12 27.52 27.41
C GLN A 106 -1.61 28.50 28.49
N LYS A 107 -1.08 29.73 28.50
CA LYS A 107 -1.50 30.78 29.44
C LYS A 107 -2.95 31.22 29.24
N ALA A 108 -3.45 31.26 28.01
CA ALA A 108 -4.86 31.56 27.75
C ALA A 108 -5.80 30.49 28.34
N TRP A 109 -5.45 29.20 28.19
CA TRP A 109 -6.18 28.08 28.80
C TRP A 109 -6.08 28.08 30.33
N GLU A 110 -4.92 28.39 30.90
CA GLU A 110 -4.74 28.56 32.35
C GLU A 110 -5.59 29.71 32.90
N ASN A 111 -5.63 30.84 32.20
CA ASN A 111 -6.47 31.98 32.58
C ASN A 111 -7.97 31.61 32.51
N ALA A 112 -8.40 30.86 31.49
CA ALA A 112 -9.75 30.35 31.40
C ALA A 112 -10.07 29.43 32.60
N ALA A 113 -9.19 28.48 32.94
CA ALA A 113 -9.36 27.58 34.07
C ALA A 113 -9.53 28.33 35.41
N LYS A 114 -8.72 29.38 35.64
CA LYS A 114 -8.79 30.22 36.86
C LYS A 114 -10.13 30.96 37.02
N THR A 115 -10.84 31.21 35.93
CA THR A 115 -12.17 31.85 35.99
C THR A 115 -13.31 30.87 36.28
N LEU A 116 -13.07 29.56 36.11
CA LEU A 116 -14.08 28.52 36.34
C LEU A 116 -14.17 28.13 37.82
N LYS A 117 -15.38 28.19 38.39
CA LYS A 117 -15.62 28.00 39.82
C LYS A 117 -15.55 26.54 40.27
N THR A 118 -16.07 25.61 39.45
CA THR A 118 -16.21 24.21 39.84
C THR A 118 -15.03 23.36 39.36
N ARG A 119 -14.57 22.41 40.18
CA ARG A 119 -13.56 21.41 39.80
C ARG A 119 -13.96 20.64 38.53
N LYS A 120 -15.22 20.24 38.42
CA LYS A 120 -15.75 19.56 37.22
C LYS A 120 -15.52 20.40 35.95
N ALA A 121 -15.96 21.65 35.93
CA ALA A 121 -15.74 22.52 34.76
C ALA A 121 -14.25 22.74 34.42
N ARG A 122 -13.36 22.78 35.42
CA ARG A 122 -11.91 22.86 35.17
C ARG A 122 -11.36 21.57 34.57
N LEU A 123 -11.80 20.41 35.07
CA LEU A 123 -11.44 19.11 34.49
C LEU A 123 -11.99 18.96 33.07
N ASP A 124 -13.24 19.36 32.81
CA ASP A 124 -13.84 19.35 31.48
C ASP A 124 -13.04 20.25 30.50
N LEU A 125 -12.58 21.42 30.97
CA LEU A 125 -11.70 22.31 30.20
C LEU A 125 -10.35 21.65 29.89
N TRP A 126 -9.73 20.99 30.87
CA TRP A 126 -8.47 20.28 30.67
C TRP A 126 -8.62 19.07 29.74
N SER A 127 -9.69 18.29 29.86
CA SER A 127 -10.02 17.23 28.91
C SER A 127 -10.15 17.78 27.49
N CYS A 128 -10.81 18.93 27.30
CA CYS A 128 -10.91 19.56 25.98
C CYS A 128 -9.53 19.93 25.40
N LEU A 129 -8.63 20.48 26.22
CA LEU A 129 -7.27 20.79 25.78
C LEU A 129 -6.47 19.53 25.49
N PHE A 130 -6.57 18.49 26.34
CA PHE A 130 -5.90 17.21 26.17
C PHE A 130 -6.25 16.60 24.81
N THR A 131 -7.56 16.49 24.51
CA THR A 131 -8.05 15.95 23.25
C THR A 131 -7.63 16.82 22.06
N CYS A 132 -7.66 18.15 22.19
CA CYS A 132 -7.24 19.07 21.13
C CYS A 132 -5.74 18.95 20.84
N ALA A 133 -4.90 18.93 21.88
CA ALA A 133 -3.46 18.80 21.74
C ALA A 133 -3.06 17.44 21.15
N MET A 134 -3.72 16.35 21.56
CA MET A 134 -3.53 15.03 20.96
C MET A 134 -3.90 14.99 19.47
N LYS A 135 -4.97 15.68 19.05
CA LYS A 135 -5.38 15.78 17.65
C LYS A 135 -4.35 16.46 16.77
N GLU A 136 -3.70 17.48 17.29
CA GLU A 136 -2.65 18.24 16.60
C GLU A 136 -1.25 17.66 16.82
N ASP A 137 -1.14 16.49 17.47
CA ASP A 137 0.12 15.78 17.78
C ASP A 137 1.09 16.60 18.68
N CYS A 138 0.53 17.53 19.47
CA CYS A 138 1.25 18.42 20.40
C CYS A 138 1.46 17.79 21.77
N TRP A 139 2.36 16.82 21.85
CA TRP A 139 2.57 16.02 23.07
C TRP A 139 3.09 16.82 24.27
N GLU A 140 3.75 17.95 24.09
CA GLU A 140 4.18 18.80 25.21
C GLU A 140 2.99 19.50 25.86
N ASP A 141 2.00 19.92 25.06
CA ASP A 141 0.74 20.46 25.55
C ASP A 141 -0.14 19.39 26.21
N VAL A 142 -0.12 18.15 25.69
CA VAL A 142 -0.75 16.98 26.34
C VAL A 142 -0.15 16.76 27.74
N ARG A 143 1.18 16.69 27.83
CA ARG A 143 1.92 16.50 29.09
C ARG A 143 1.63 17.62 30.09
N TRP A 144 1.65 18.87 29.62
CA TRP A 144 1.33 20.03 30.44
C TRP A 144 -0.10 19.96 30.98
N THR A 145 -1.07 19.61 30.13
CA THR A 145 -2.49 19.51 30.49
C THR A 145 -2.73 18.45 31.56
N LEU A 146 -2.15 17.26 31.40
CA LEU A 146 -2.23 16.18 32.40
C LEU A 146 -1.65 16.63 33.75
N THR A 147 -0.57 17.40 33.73
CA THR A 147 0.04 17.96 34.95
C THR A 147 -0.89 18.95 35.66
N GLN A 148 -1.64 19.77 34.92
CA GLN A 148 -2.64 20.65 35.54
C GLN A 148 -3.84 19.87 36.07
N ALA A 149 -4.33 18.88 35.32
CA ALA A 149 -5.45 18.03 35.74
C ALA A 149 -5.14 17.26 37.04
N LEU A 150 -3.92 16.73 37.19
CA LEU A 150 -3.49 16.06 38.42
C LEU A 150 -3.52 16.99 39.64
N LYS A 151 -3.21 18.29 39.49
CA LYS A 151 -3.28 19.28 40.59
C LYS A 151 -4.71 19.58 41.03
N GLU A 152 -5.70 19.44 40.15
CA GLU A 152 -7.12 19.62 40.48
C GLU A 152 -7.68 18.43 41.28
N GLY A 153 -6.93 17.32 41.35
CA GLY A 153 -7.38 16.03 41.83
C GLY A 153 -8.29 15.36 40.79
N VAL A 154 -8.08 14.07 40.52
CA VAL A 154 -8.88 13.28 39.58
C VAL A 154 -9.37 11.98 40.21
N LYS A 155 -10.41 11.37 39.62
CA LYS A 155 -10.90 10.06 40.06
C LYS A 155 -9.98 8.94 39.58
N SER A 156 -9.63 8.95 38.29
CA SER A 156 -8.78 7.94 37.65
C SER A 156 -7.30 8.33 37.69
N LYS A 157 -6.73 8.47 38.90
CA LYS A 157 -5.32 8.91 39.08
C LYS A 157 -4.33 8.01 38.33
N LYS A 158 -4.51 6.68 38.40
CA LYS A 158 -3.69 5.70 37.65
C LYS A 158 -3.70 5.98 36.14
N THR A 159 -4.89 6.13 35.53
CA THR A 159 -5.01 6.40 34.09
C THR A 159 -4.23 7.64 33.68
N LEU A 160 -4.38 8.75 34.42
CA LEU A 160 -3.66 9.99 34.11
C LEU A 160 -2.15 9.84 34.31
N ASP A 161 -1.71 9.13 35.35
CA ASP A 161 -0.29 8.89 35.60
C ASP A 161 0.36 8.06 34.48
N PHE A 162 -0.29 6.99 34.03
CA PHE A 162 0.17 6.18 32.89
C PHE A 162 0.10 6.94 31.56
N THR A 163 -0.95 7.74 31.36
CA THR A 163 -1.05 8.64 30.21
C THR A 163 0.04 9.71 30.22
N LEU A 164 0.44 10.20 31.40
CA LEU A 164 1.54 11.13 31.56
C LEU A 164 2.89 10.47 31.25
N ILE A 165 3.08 9.19 31.63
CA ILE A 165 4.25 8.41 31.22
C ILE A 165 4.31 8.32 29.67
N LEU A 166 3.20 7.97 29.03
CA LEU A 166 3.09 7.95 27.57
C LEU A 166 3.41 9.32 26.96
N ALA A 167 2.81 10.40 27.49
CA ALA A 167 3.03 11.75 26.96
C ALA A 167 4.51 12.15 27.02
N ASN A 168 5.23 11.83 28.10
CA ASN A 168 6.68 12.06 28.18
C ASN A 168 7.44 11.26 27.11
N GLN A 169 7.06 10.00 26.87
CA GLN A 169 7.65 9.17 25.82
C GLN A 169 7.41 9.76 24.42
N MET A 170 6.19 10.21 24.14
CA MET A 170 5.84 10.80 22.84
C MET A 170 6.52 12.15 22.61
N VAL A 171 6.64 13.00 23.64
CA VAL A 171 7.43 14.26 23.55
C VAL A 171 8.87 13.97 23.14
N TYR A 172 9.50 12.97 23.76
CA TYR A 172 10.85 12.55 23.41
C TYR A 172 10.93 12.14 21.92
N GLN A 173 10.00 11.31 21.45
CA GLN A 173 9.99 10.84 20.06
C GLN A 173 9.84 11.98 19.05
N ARG A 174 8.91 12.90 19.28
CA ARG A 174 8.69 14.04 18.36
C ARG A 174 9.89 14.98 18.30
N GLU A 175 10.50 15.27 19.45
CA GLU A 175 11.69 16.11 19.47
C GLU A 175 12.91 15.40 18.86
N LYS A 176 13.03 14.08 19.03
CA LYS A 176 14.06 13.28 18.34
C LYS A 176 13.89 13.36 16.83
N GLU A 177 12.69 13.07 16.31
CA GLU A 177 12.37 13.19 14.88
C GLU A 177 12.69 14.59 14.33
N ARG A 178 12.31 15.65 15.07
CA ARG A 178 12.61 17.04 14.71
C ARG A 178 14.11 17.32 14.68
N THR A 179 14.83 16.85 15.68
CA THR A 179 16.28 17.07 15.84
C THR A 179 17.06 16.36 14.74
N GLU A 180 16.67 15.13 14.38
CA GLU A 180 17.24 14.37 13.26
C GLU A 180 17.00 15.07 11.92
N LEU A 181 15.78 15.57 11.68
CA LEU A 181 15.45 16.32 10.47
C LEU A 181 16.21 17.64 10.34
N LEU A 182 16.48 18.32 11.46
CA LEU A 182 17.15 19.63 11.50
C LEU A 182 18.68 19.55 11.74
N GLN A 183 19.22 18.35 11.99
CA GLN A 183 20.63 18.12 12.36
C GLN A 183 21.06 18.94 13.59
N GLU A 184 20.16 19.10 14.57
CA GLU A 184 20.42 19.83 15.83
C GLU A 184 20.99 18.88 16.93
N PRO A 185 21.63 19.39 17.99
CA PRO A 185 22.13 18.54 19.10
C PRO A 185 21.02 18.11 20.10
N GLU A 186 20.94 16.80 20.39
CA GLU A 186 19.86 16.14 21.17
C GLU A 186 19.74 16.51 22.68
N LYS A 187 20.62 17.34 23.24
CA LYS A 187 20.84 17.44 24.69
C LYS A 187 19.62 17.83 25.54
N LYS A 188 18.62 18.53 25.00
CA LYS A 188 17.42 18.95 25.75
C LYS A 188 16.34 17.87 25.86
N VAL A 189 16.41 16.82 25.06
CA VAL A 189 15.29 15.88 24.80
C VAL A 189 15.34 14.65 25.72
N GLN A 190 16.51 14.30 26.25
CA GLN A 190 16.71 13.13 27.12
C GLN A 190 15.96 13.19 28.47
N ILE A 191 15.59 14.39 28.95
CA ILE A 191 14.95 14.53 30.27
C ILE A 191 13.58 13.82 30.28
N GLN A 192 12.78 14.00 29.23
CA GLN A 192 11.44 13.40 29.15
C GLN A 192 11.51 11.87 29.04
N LEU A 193 12.48 11.36 28.29
CA LEU A 193 12.80 9.93 28.23
C LEU A 193 13.11 9.37 29.63
N MET A 194 14.01 10.03 30.37
CA MET A 194 14.38 9.63 31.73
C MET A 194 13.19 9.67 32.70
N VAL A 195 12.31 10.66 32.58
CA VAL A 195 11.11 10.79 33.42
C VAL A 195 10.12 9.67 33.12
N ALA A 196 9.85 9.37 31.85
CA ALA A 196 8.95 8.29 31.44
C ALA A 196 9.46 6.95 31.97
N HIS A 197 10.74 6.65 31.75
CA HIS A 197 11.42 5.44 32.20
C HIS A 197 11.38 5.28 33.74
N SER A 198 11.81 6.31 34.46
CA SER A 198 11.88 6.28 35.92
C SER A 198 10.50 6.04 36.54
N LYS A 199 9.45 6.67 36.02
CA LYS A 199 8.09 6.53 36.54
C LYS A 199 7.52 5.13 36.32
N ILE A 200 7.66 4.53 35.13
CA ILE A 200 7.13 3.18 34.89
C ILE A 200 7.89 2.13 35.70
N LYS A 201 9.22 2.30 35.86
CA LYS A 201 10.04 1.45 36.72
C LYS A 201 9.60 1.53 38.18
N GLN A 202 9.37 2.75 38.69
CA GLN A 202 8.84 2.94 40.04
C GLN A 202 7.45 2.31 40.18
N ALA A 203 6.59 2.41 39.17
CA ALA A 203 5.28 1.78 39.18
C ALA A 203 5.37 0.24 39.29
N PHE A 204 6.31 -0.37 38.57
CA PHE A 204 6.58 -1.80 38.67
C PHE A 204 7.04 -2.20 40.08
N LEU A 205 8.02 -1.47 40.65
CA LEU A 205 8.54 -1.75 42.00
C LEU A 205 7.52 -1.50 43.12
N ASN A 206 6.53 -0.63 42.89
CA ASN A 206 5.47 -0.34 43.85
C ASN A 206 4.36 -1.39 43.86
N ALA A 207 4.36 -2.40 42.97
CA ALA A 207 3.27 -3.34 42.82
C ALA A 207 2.85 -4.05 44.12
N SER A 208 3.81 -4.34 45.01
CA SER A 208 3.54 -4.97 46.32
C SER A 208 3.26 -4.00 47.47
N LYS A 209 3.28 -2.67 47.25
CA LYS A 209 3.04 -1.69 48.31
C LYS A 209 1.55 -1.54 48.57
N SER A 210 1.13 -1.45 49.83
CA SER A 210 -0.27 -1.38 50.27
C SER A 210 -0.90 0.03 50.25
N GLY A 211 -0.21 1.05 49.74
CA GLY A 211 -0.73 2.43 49.68
C GLY A 211 -1.52 2.73 48.40
N ASP A 212 -2.73 3.28 48.53
CA ASP A 212 -3.66 3.67 47.43
C ASP A 212 -3.11 4.84 46.58
N ASP A 213 -2.18 5.62 47.14
CA ASP A 213 -1.66 6.85 46.50
C ASP A 213 -0.49 6.66 45.52
N SER A 214 0.05 5.44 45.42
CA SER A 214 1.22 5.14 44.60
C SER A 214 0.84 4.57 43.23
N ILE A 215 1.51 5.03 42.17
CA ILE A 215 1.37 4.46 40.81
C ILE A 215 1.88 3.01 40.86
N LYS A 216 1.11 2.06 40.31
CA LYS A 216 1.42 0.62 40.31
C LYS A 216 1.11 -0.05 38.99
N VAL A 217 1.94 -1.02 38.62
CA VAL A 217 1.64 -2.06 37.62
C VAL A 217 0.86 -3.18 38.33
N GLU A 218 -0.29 -3.58 37.78
CA GLU A 218 -1.21 -4.52 38.45
C GLU A 218 -1.65 -5.69 37.57
N ASN A 219 -1.70 -5.49 36.24
CA ASN A 219 -2.27 -6.47 35.32
C ASN A 219 -1.46 -6.57 34.01
N MET A 220 -1.86 -7.50 33.14
CA MET A 220 -1.19 -7.73 31.86
C MET A 220 -1.23 -6.53 30.91
N ARG A 221 -2.22 -5.63 30.99
CA ARG A 221 -2.25 -4.41 30.16
C ARG A 221 -1.12 -3.47 30.55
N ASP A 222 -0.92 -3.28 31.86
CA ASP A 222 0.17 -2.46 32.39
C ASP A 222 1.55 -3.05 32.01
N LEU A 223 1.69 -4.38 32.05
CA LEU A 223 2.92 -5.09 31.66
C LEU A 223 3.20 -4.97 30.15
N ARG A 224 2.18 -5.09 29.29
CA ARG A 224 2.34 -4.85 27.84
C ARG A 224 2.74 -3.40 27.56
N PHE A 225 2.10 -2.44 28.22
CA PHE A 225 2.46 -1.03 28.09
C PHE A 225 3.92 -0.78 28.53
N MET A 226 4.34 -1.38 29.65
CA MET A 226 5.72 -1.34 30.10
C MET A 226 6.68 -1.94 29.05
N ALA A 227 6.37 -3.11 28.50
CA ALA A 227 7.21 -3.72 27.47
C ALA A 227 7.30 -2.86 26.20
N GLN A 228 6.19 -2.30 25.73
CA GLN A 228 6.17 -1.39 24.57
C GLN A 228 7.01 -0.14 24.82
N LEU A 229 6.94 0.43 26.03
CA LEU A 229 7.74 1.60 26.38
C LEU A 229 9.23 1.25 26.45
N PHE A 230 9.61 0.18 27.14
CA PHE A 230 11.01 -0.28 27.19
C PHE A 230 11.54 -0.60 25.79
N ARG A 231 10.68 -1.12 24.89
CA ARG A 231 10.97 -1.28 23.47
C ARG A 231 11.36 0.00 22.78
N LEU A 232 10.57 1.05 22.93
CA LEU A 232 10.84 2.35 22.30
C LEU A 232 12.04 3.10 22.90
N GLN A 233 12.51 2.68 24.09
CA GLN A 233 13.64 3.29 24.80
C GLN A 233 14.94 2.49 24.65
N ASP A 234 14.92 1.36 23.96
CA ASP A 234 16.04 0.40 23.88
C ASP A 234 16.58 -0.01 25.27
N LYS A 235 15.66 -0.32 26.20
CA LYS A 235 15.96 -0.69 27.61
C LYS A 235 15.70 -2.16 27.94
N ARG A 236 15.84 -3.04 26.95
CA ARG A 236 15.49 -4.46 27.05
C ARG A 236 16.10 -5.24 28.22
N ASP A 237 17.40 -5.08 28.48
CA ASP A 237 18.10 -5.90 29.49
C ASP A 237 17.54 -5.59 30.88
N GLU A 238 17.16 -4.34 31.09
CA GLU A 238 16.49 -3.89 32.29
C GLU A 238 15.07 -4.43 32.39
N LEU A 239 14.32 -4.52 31.29
CA LEU A 239 12.98 -5.13 31.28
C LEU A 239 13.04 -6.59 31.72
N VAL A 240 13.95 -7.36 31.12
CA VAL A 240 14.14 -8.79 31.45
C VAL A 240 14.55 -8.94 32.91
N GLN A 241 15.55 -8.17 33.38
CA GLN A 241 15.96 -8.21 34.78
C GLN A 241 14.84 -7.84 35.76
N LEU A 242 13.97 -6.89 35.40
CA LEU A 242 12.82 -6.51 36.21
C LEU A 242 11.79 -7.63 36.29
N TRP A 243 11.50 -8.29 35.17
CA TRP A 243 10.54 -9.40 35.13
C TRP A 243 11.09 -10.67 35.79
N ASP A 244 12.38 -10.95 35.67
CA ASP A 244 13.06 -12.03 36.38
C ASP A 244 13.03 -11.82 37.90
N ASN A 245 13.09 -10.57 38.34
CA ASN A 245 13.03 -10.19 39.76
C ASN A 245 11.68 -9.54 40.11
N ALA A 246 10.59 -10.01 39.49
CA ALA A 246 9.28 -9.43 39.69
C ALA A 246 8.81 -9.53 41.16
N PRO A 247 8.13 -8.49 41.68
CA PRO A 247 7.48 -8.57 42.99
C PRO A 247 6.47 -9.73 43.05
N PRO A 248 6.25 -10.39 44.21
CA PRO A 248 5.47 -11.62 44.30
C PRO A 248 4.09 -11.58 43.65
N MET A 249 3.36 -10.46 43.79
CA MET A 249 2.06 -10.27 43.15
C MET A 249 2.11 -10.27 41.62
N LEU A 250 3.17 -9.69 41.05
CA LEU A 250 3.35 -9.68 39.60
C LEU A 250 3.93 -11.01 39.12
N ARG A 251 4.77 -11.68 39.91
CA ARG A 251 5.30 -13.01 39.58
C ARG A 251 4.18 -14.00 39.27
N GLU A 252 3.14 -14.06 40.12
CA GLU A 252 1.97 -14.92 39.88
C GLU A 252 1.30 -14.62 38.53
N LYS A 253 1.19 -13.34 38.14
CA LYS A 253 0.59 -12.93 36.87
C LYS A 253 1.48 -13.24 35.68
N LEU A 254 2.79 -13.09 35.83
CA LEU A 254 3.77 -13.45 34.81
C LEU A 254 3.73 -14.97 34.56
N ASP A 255 3.72 -15.78 35.63
CA ASP A 255 3.68 -17.23 35.55
C ASP A 255 2.37 -17.73 34.90
N GLN A 256 1.22 -17.12 35.25
CA GLN A 256 -0.08 -17.41 34.63
C GLN A 256 -0.12 -17.13 33.12
N ASN A 257 0.72 -16.21 32.62
CA ASN A 257 0.75 -15.77 31.22
C ASN A 257 2.11 -16.05 30.56
N TYR A 258 2.85 -17.06 31.04
CA TYR A 258 4.24 -17.28 30.65
C TYR A 258 4.42 -17.41 29.13
N VAL A 259 3.51 -18.08 28.41
CA VAL A 259 3.60 -18.24 26.94
C VAL A 259 3.56 -16.88 26.24
N GLU A 260 2.65 -16.01 26.64
CA GLU A 260 2.52 -14.68 26.05
C GLU A 260 3.76 -13.84 26.32
N ILE A 261 4.28 -13.89 27.55
CA ILE A 261 5.47 -13.15 27.97
C ILE A 261 6.71 -13.64 27.26
N SER A 262 6.92 -14.96 27.19
CA SER A 262 8.04 -15.55 26.46
C SER A 262 8.01 -15.15 24.99
N LEU A 263 6.85 -15.20 24.33
CA LEU A 263 6.71 -14.74 22.95
C LEU A 263 6.94 -13.24 22.81
N LEU A 264 6.45 -12.43 23.73
CA LEU A 264 6.64 -10.98 23.72
C LEU A 264 8.12 -10.59 23.85
N ILE A 265 8.86 -11.21 24.78
CA ILE A 265 10.30 -10.95 24.95
C ILE A 265 11.07 -11.46 23.73
N LEU A 266 10.69 -12.62 23.19
CA LEU A 266 11.35 -13.22 22.03
C LEU A 266 11.15 -12.36 20.77
N GLU A 267 9.92 -11.93 20.49
CA GLU A 267 9.60 -11.00 19.40
C GLU A 267 10.35 -9.68 19.59
N TYR A 268 10.36 -9.14 20.81
CA TYR A 268 11.07 -7.91 21.12
C TYR A 268 12.60 -8.05 20.91
N ALA A 269 13.20 -9.16 21.32
CA ALA A 269 14.62 -9.42 21.14
C ALA A 269 15.00 -9.54 19.66
N ILE A 270 14.16 -10.17 18.83
CA ILE A 270 14.36 -10.25 17.38
C ILE A 270 14.21 -8.87 16.71
N GLU A 271 13.14 -8.13 17.03
CA GLU A 271 12.89 -6.78 16.46
C GLU A 271 14.05 -5.80 16.72
N GLN A 272 14.75 -5.93 17.85
CA GLN A 272 15.88 -5.07 18.23
C GLN A 272 17.25 -5.62 17.79
N GLY A 273 17.30 -6.76 17.10
CA GLY A 273 18.54 -7.40 16.66
C GLY A 273 19.42 -7.92 17.80
N VAL A 274 18.79 -8.49 18.84
CA VAL A 274 19.42 -8.88 20.11
C VAL A 274 19.49 -10.38 20.18
N TRP A 275 20.37 -10.89 19.37
CA TRP A 275 20.37 -12.29 19.02
C TRP A 275 20.74 -13.17 20.23
N ASP A 276 21.65 -12.73 21.10
CA ASP A 276 22.07 -13.48 22.30
C ASP A 276 20.90 -13.74 23.27
N LEU A 277 20.07 -12.73 23.52
CA LEU A 277 18.93 -12.82 24.42
C LEU A 277 17.83 -13.70 23.81
N ALA A 278 17.49 -13.47 22.54
CA ALA A 278 16.52 -14.28 21.81
C ALA A 278 16.94 -15.76 21.83
N PHE A 279 18.22 -16.01 21.57
CA PHE A 279 18.82 -17.34 21.62
C PHE A 279 18.74 -17.96 23.00
N ALA A 280 19.18 -17.26 24.05
CA ALA A 280 19.20 -17.77 25.42
C ALA A 280 17.80 -18.16 25.90
N ILE A 281 16.79 -17.32 25.66
CA ILE A 281 15.40 -17.58 26.03
C ILE A 281 14.88 -18.79 25.26
N ALA A 282 15.03 -18.80 23.94
CA ALA A 282 14.51 -19.90 23.13
C ALA A 282 15.20 -21.23 23.48
N MET A 283 16.52 -21.24 23.68
CA MET A 283 17.27 -22.43 24.08
C MET A 283 16.94 -22.91 25.49
N ALA A 284 16.65 -22.01 26.44
CA ALA A 284 16.20 -22.39 27.77
C ALA A 284 14.90 -23.21 27.68
N HIS A 285 13.94 -22.76 26.86
CA HIS A 285 12.71 -23.50 26.61
C HIS A 285 12.96 -24.84 25.89
N VAL A 286 13.85 -24.88 24.89
CA VAL A 286 14.19 -26.15 24.21
C VAL A 286 14.83 -27.15 25.18
N ARG A 287 15.69 -26.70 26.10
CA ARG A 287 16.32 -27.56 27.12
C ARG A 287 15.32 -28.05 28.15
N ASP A 288 14.45 -27.17 28.63
CA ASP A 288 13.39 -27.50 29.58
C ASP A 288 12.49 -28.64 29.06
N VAL A 289 12.18 -28.60 27.76
CA VAL A 289 11.42 -29.65 27.07
C VAL A 289 12.14 -30.98 27.04
N ILE A 290 13.47 -30.99 26.91
CA ILE A 290 14.29 -32.21 26.93
C ILE A 290 14.37 -32.77 28.36
N GLU A 291 14.56 -31.90 29.35
CA GLU A 291 14.77 -32.29 30.76
C GLU A 291 13.49 -32.84 31.43
N HIS A 292 12.30 -32.39 31.01
CA HIS A 292 11.01 -32.83 31.57
C HIS A 292 10.31 -33.94 30.77
N THR A 293 11.05 -34.65 29.92
CA THR A 293 10.54 -35.73 29.04
C THR A 293 9.85 -36.89 29.78
N ASP A 294 10.22 -37.14 31.03
CA ASP A 294 9.64 -38.20 31.89
C ASP A 294 8.20 -37.92 32.36
N ASN A 295 7.69 -36.69 32.17
CA ASN A 295 6.30 -36.35 32.46
C ASN A 295 5.55 -35.99 31.16
N PRO A 296 5.21 -36.98 30.32
CA PRO A 296 4.72 -36.77 28.95
C PRO A 296 3.40 -35.98 28.86
N ARG A 297 2.66 -35.81 29.97
CA ARG A 297 1.46 -34.95 30.02
C ARG A 297 1.79 -33.45 29.99
N ASN A 298 2.95 -33.02 30.50
CA ASN A 298 3.36 -31.62 30.52
C ASN A 298 3.97 -31.20 29.18
N CYS A 299 4.92 -31.97 28.62
CA CYS A 299 5.55 -31.65 27.34
C CYS A 299 4.59 -31.76 26.13
N LYS A 300 3.61 -32.68 26.15
CA LYS A 300 2.61 -32.81 25.06
C LYS A 300 1.70 -31.59 24.91
N ASN A 301 1.58 -30.76 25.94
CA ASN A 301 0.63 -29.66 25.99
C ASN A 301 1.28 -28.27 26.05
N ASP A 302 2.62 -28.16 26.02
CA ASP A 302 3.26 -26.85 26.00
C ASP A 302 2.98 -26.13 24.66
N PRO A 303 2.21 -25.03 24.67
CA PRO A 303 1.88 -24.29 23.46
C PRO A 303 3.10 -23.64 22.80
N LEU A 304 4.17 -23.38 23.57
CA LEU A 304 5.35 -22.67 23.07
C LEU A 304 6.17 -23.56 22.12
N VAL A 305 6.33 -24.84 22.45
CA VAL A 305 7.03 -25.85 21.62
C VAL A 305 6.29 -26.12 20.31
N LYS A 306 4.95 -26.02 20.33
CA LYS A 306 4.10 -26.16 19.15
C LYS A 306 4.01 -24.87 18.33
N SER A 307 4.72 -23.82 18.74
CA SER A 307 4.74 -22.54 18.03
C SER A 307 5.95 -22.45 17.12
N TRP A 308 5.72 -22.26 15.81
CA TRP A 308 6.81 -21.92 14.89
C TRP A 308 7.53 -20.63 15.31
N LYS A 309 6.89 -19.72 16.06
CA LYS A 309 7.56 -18.50 16.56
C LYS A 309 8.76 -18.81 17.45
N LEU A 310 8.70 -19.86 18.28
CA LEU A 310 9.84 -20.28 19.10
C LEU A 310 11.01 -20.74 18.22
N TRP A 311 10.75 -21.72 17.35
CA TRP A 311 11.79 -22.33 16.50
C TRP A 311 12.33 -21.38 15.45
N GLY A 312 11.45 -20.63 14.78
CA GLY A 312 11.80 -19.62 13.80
C GLY A 312 12.69 -18.53 14.39
N ASN A 313 12.33 -18.00 15.57
CA ASN A 313 13.14 -16.97 16.24
C ASN A 313 14.46 -17.54 16.78
N LEU A 314 14.49 -18.79 17.24
CA LEU A 314 15.75 -19.46 17.62
C LEU A 314 16.73 -19.54 16.45
N LEU A 315 16.24 -19.97 15.29
CA LEU A 315 17.06 -20.09 14.07
C LEU A 315 17.48 -18.72 13.52
N GLU A 316 16.60 -17.72 13.58
CA GLU A 316 16.96 -16.35 13.18
C GLU A 316 17.99 -15.74 14.13
N ALA A 317 17.88 -15.99 15.44
CA ALA A 317 18.88 -15.57 16.42
C ALA A 317 20.24 -16.23 16.14
N GLU A 318 20.28 -17.54 15.93
CA GLU A 318 21.52 -18.25 15.59
C GLU A 318 22.19 -17.70 14.33
N LYS A 319 21.41 -17.45 13.27
CA LYS A 319 21.94 -16.90 12.00
C LYS A 319 22.68 -15.58 12.18
N ASN A 320 22.30 -14.78 13.18
CA ASN A 320 22.88 -13.47 13.43
C ASN A 320 23.90 -13.47 14.60
N LEU A 321 24.17 -14.64 15.20
CA LEU A 321 25.21 -14.84 16.22
C LEU A 321 26.48 -15.43 15.62
N ASP A 322 27.63 -14.95 16.09
CA ASP A 322 28.94 -15.45 15.68
C ASP A 322 29.34 -16.67 16.52
N PHE A 323 28.64 -17.79 16.29
CA PHE A 323 29.04 -19.06 16.91
C PHE A 323 30.27 -19.65 16.21
N ASP A 324 31.19 -20.17 17.02
CA ASP A 324 32.16 -21.14 16.52
C ASP A 324 31.45 -22.44 16.09
N ASP A 325 32.14 -23.24 15.27
CA ASP A 325 31.55 -24.46 14.71
C ASP A 325 31.18 -25.49 15.79
N VAL A 326 31.83 -25.46 16.95
CA VAL A 326 31.59 -26.39 18.06
C VAL A 326 30.30 -26.04 18.80
N ALA A 327 30.13 -24.76 19.16
CA ALA A 327 28.95 -24.22 19.80
C ALA A 327 27.72 -24.38 18.91
N ARG A 328 27.87 -24.09 17.62
CA ARG A 328 26.83 -24.31 16.60
C ARG A 328 26.43 -25.79 16.55
N ALA A 329 27.39 -26.70 16.46
CA ALA A 329 27.12 -28.14 16.41
C ALA A 329 26.41 -28.67 17.67
N GLU A 330 26.78 -28.23 18.88
CA GLU A 330 26.11 -28.68 20.11
C GLU A 330 24.69 -28.11 20.25
N MET A 331 24.45 -26.87 19.79
CA MET A 331 23.09 -26.33 19.70
C MET A 331 22.23 -27.17 18.74
N HIS A 332 22.72 -27.41 17.53
CA HIS A 332 22.00 -28.19 16.53
C HIS A 332 21.71 -29.62 17.02
N LYS A 333 22.66 -30.25 17.70
CA LYS A 333 22.47 -31.53 18.39
C LYS A 333 21.40 -31.45 19.48
N THR A 334 21.31 -30.34 20.21
CA THR A 334 20.25 -30.11 21.21
C THR A 334 18.87 -30.03 20.56
N ILE A 335 18.73 -29.30 19.45
CA ILE A 335 17.48 -29.23 18.68
C ILE A 335 17.09 -30.62 18.16
N LEU A 336 18.06 -31.38 17.64
CA LEU A 336 17.82 -32.75 17.16
C LEU A 336 17.42 -33.70 18.30
N LYS A 337 18.02 -33.58 19.49
CA LYS A 337 17.60 -34.30 20.69
C LYS A 337 16.16 -33.94 21.08
N ALA A 338 15.78 -32.67 21.04
CA ALA A 338 14.40 -32.26 21.31
C ALA A 338 13.41 -32.96 20.35
N HIS A 339 13.73 -33.03 19.06
CA HIS A 339 12.89 -33.79 18.11
C HIS A 339 12.79 -35.29 18.45
N GLN A 340 13.86 -35.91 18.94
CA GLN A 340 13.88 -37.33 19.30
C GLN A 340 13.20 -37.64 20.63
N SER A 341 13.31 -36.75 21.61
CA SER A 341 12.83 -36.97 22.97
C SER A 341 11.34 -36.64 23.15
N VAL A 342 10.76 -35.89 22.21
CA VAL A 342 9.35 -35.50 22.28
C VAL A 342 8.43 -36.66 21.85
N PRO A 343 7.47 -37.11 22.69
CA PRO A 343 6.67 -38.31 22.45
C PRO A 343 5.48 -38.08 21.50
N PHE A 344 5.56 -37.10 20.61
CA PHE A 344 4.51 -36.76 19.64
C PHE A 344 5.11 -36.23 18.33
N GLU A 345 4.41 -36.49 17.23
CA GLU A 345 4.73 -35.90 15.92
C GLU A 345 4.35 -34.42 15.93
N SER A 346 5.31 -33.56 15.62
CA SER A 346 5.11 -32.12 15.47
C SER A 346 5.73 -31.65 14.17
N ARG A 347 4.88 -31.03 13.36
CA ARG A 347 5.25 -30.35 12.13
C ARG A 347 6.34 -29.31 12.38
N GLU A 348 6.22 -28.52 13.44
CA GLU A 348 7.16 -27.45 13.81
C GLU A 348 8.53 -28.00 14.19
N LEU A 349 8.57 -29.09 14.99
CA LEU A 349 9.81 -29.76 15.36
C LEU A 349 10.51 -30.40 14.15
N LEU A 350 9.76 -31.05 13.26
CA LEU A 350 10.34 -31.61 12.06
C LEU A 350 10.88 -30.51 11.14
N LEU A 351 10.17 -29.39 11.00
CA LEU A 351 10.66 -28.21 10.26
C LEU A 351 11.91 -27.61 10.88
N ALA A 352 11.98 -27.51 12.21
CA ALA A 352 13.19 -27.08 12.89
C ALA A 352 14.35 -28.03 12.56
N SER A 353 14.13 -29.35 12.58
CA SER A 353 15.15 -30.33 12.20
C SER A 353 15.62 -30.21 10.74
N VAL A 354 14.72 -29.87 9.81
CA VAL A 354 15.05 -29.60 8.40
C VAL A 354 15.91 -28.34 8.29
N ALA A 355 15.55 -27.28 9.00
CA ALA A 355 16.32 -26.03 9.02
C ALA A 355 17.74 -26.23 9.57
N VAL A 356 17.88 -27.00 10.65
CA VAL A 356 19.18 -27.39 11.21
C VAL A 356 20.01 -28.20 10.21
N ALA A 357 19.39 -29.14 9.50
CA ALA A 357 20.09 -29.97 8.51
C ALA A 357 20.67 -29.13 7.37
N LEU A 358 19.96 -28.08 6.92
CA LEU A 358 20.44 -27.17 5.87
C LEU A 358 21.77 -26.49 6.26
N GLN A 359 21.96 -26.19 7.53
CA GLN A 359 23.16 -25.50 8.02
C GLN A 359 24.31 -26.45 8.37
N THR A 360 24.01 -27.61 8.97
CA THR A 360 25.04 -28.48 9.57
C THR A 360 25.39 -29.71 8.77
N CYS A 361 24.42 -30.25 8.06
CA CYS A 361 24.58 -31.50 7.36
C CYS A 361 23.79 -31.45 6.06
N PRO A 362 24.22 -30.61 5.08
CA PRO A 362 23.60 -30.55 3.77
C PRO A 362 23.34 -31.93 3.14
N PRO A 363 24.23 -32.95 3.28
CA PRO A 363 23.96 -34.30 2.77
C PRO A 363 22.70 -34.97 3.37
N LEU A 364 22.31 -34.62 4.61
CA LEU A 364 21.10 -35.14 5.25
C LEU A 364 19.85 -34.31 4.94
N LEU A 365 19.99 -33.11 4.38
CA LEU A 365 18.86 -32.22 4.11
C LEU A 365 17.82 -32.89 3.22
N LEU A 366 18.26 -33.54 2.13
CA LEU A 366 17.38 -34.31 1.24
C LEU A 366 16.57 -35.35 2.03
N SER A 367 17.24 -36.18 2.83
CA SER A 367 16.56 -37.22 3.63
C SER A 367 15.53 -36.66 4.61
N ARG A 368 15.78 -35.47 5.17
CA ARG A 368 14.88 -34.81 6.13
C ARG A 368 13.68 -34.19 5.43
N CYS A 369 13.87 -33.57 4.27
CA CYS A 369 12.78 -33.10 3.42
C CYS A 369 11.92 -34.26 2.91
N GLN A 370 12.52 -35.39 2.53
CA GLN A 370 11.81 -36.61 2.16
C GLN A 370 10.98 -37.16 3.32
N LYS A 371 11.54 -37.20 4.54
CA LYS A 371 10.80 -37.58 5.75
C LYS A 371 9.61 -36.64 6.00
N TYR A 372 9.83 -35.33 5.91
CA TYR A 372 8.77 -34.34 6.06
C TYR A 372 7.67 -34.53 5.03
N TRP A 373 8.04 -34.77 3.76
CA TRP A 373 7.09 -35.06 2.70
C TRP A 373 6.23 -36.29 3.03
N LEU A 374 6.84 -37.40 3.46
CA LEU A 374 6.08 -38.61 3.80
C LEU A 374 5.00 -38.37 4.86
N GLU A 375 5.30 -37.57 5.89
CA GLU A 375 4.39 -37.25 6.98
C GLU A 375 3.33 -36.19 6.58
N TYR A 376 3.72 -35.13 5.88
CA TYR A 376 2.90 -33.92 5.70
C TYR A 376 2.52 -33.59 4.24
N CYS A 377 2.84 -34.44 3.25
CA CYS A 377 2.52 -34.21 1.83
C CYS A 377 1.03 -33.94 1.54
N HIS A 378 0.14 -34.41 2.40
CA HIS A 378 -1.31 -34.23 2.29
C HIS A 378 -1.81 -32.90 2.86
N MET A 379 -0.95 -32.07 3.45
CA MET A 379 -1.32 -30.75 3.98
C MET A 379 -1.11 -29.66 2.93
N THR A 380 -1.98 -28.65 2.93
CA THR A 380 -1.87 -27.49 2.02
C THR A 380 -0.60 -26.66 2.27
N SER A 381 -0.08 -26.65 3.50
CA SER A 381 1.12 -25.91 3.89
C SER A 381 2.44 -26.57 3.45
N CYS A 382 2.41 -27.84 3.01
CA CYS A 382 3.61 -28.64 2.75
C CYS A 382 4.59 -27.95 1.79
N PHE A 383 4.06 -27.31 0.74
CA PHE A 383 4.86 -26.53 -0.20
C PHE A 383 5.57 -25.35 0.49
N GLU A 384 4.83 -24.48 1.19
CA GLU A 384 5.40 -23.30 1.87
C GLU A 384 6.43 -23.69 2.93
N ASP A 385 6.18 -24.81 3.60
CA ASP A 385 7.05 -25.34 4.64
C ASP A 385 8.41 -25.78 4.09
N LEU A 386 8.41 -26.42 2.92
CA LEU A 386 9.61 -26.98 2.31
C LEU A 386 10.30 -26.04 1.31
N ARG A 387 9.57 -25.13 0.64
CA ARG A 387 10.06 -24.25 -0.44
C ARG A 387 11.44 -23.67 -0.16
N ARG A 388 11.58 -22.93 0.95
CA ARG A 388 12.83 -22.26 1.34
C ARG A 388 14.04 -23.19 1.53
N PHE A 389 13.79 -24.46 1.83
CA PHE A 389 14.85 -25.47 2.03
C PHE A 389 15.22 -26.11 0.69
N ILE A 390 14.21 -26.45 -0.13
CA ILE A 390 14.43 -27.05 -1.45
C ILE A 390 15.12 -26.07 -2.39
N GLU A 391 14.74 -24.79 -2.39
CA GLU A 391 15.38 -23.75 -3.22
C GLU A 391 16.90 -23.67 -3.01
N ARG A 392 17.36 -23.89 -1.77
CA ARG A 392 18.77 -23.78 -1.36
C ARG A 392 19.57 -25.07 -1.51
N MET A 393 18.94 -26.17 -1.92
CA MET A 393 19.63 -27.43 -2.19
C MET A 393 20.45 -27.39 -3.49
N PRO A 394 21.53 -28.19 -3.59
CA PRO A 394 22.22 -28.43 -4.85
C PRO A 394 21.26 -28.96 -5.94
N VAL A 395 21.53 -28.66 -7.22
CA VAL A 395 20.69 -29.08 -8.37
C VAL A 395 20.40 -30.58 -8.35
N HIS A 396 21.42 -31.42 -8.12
CA HIS A 396 21.27 -32.88 -8.03
C HIS A 396 20.28 -33.30 -6.94
N ASP A 397 20.34 -32.68 -5.76
CA ASP A 397 19.46 -33.04 -4.65
C ASP A 397 18.05 -32.50 -4.86
N ARG A 398 17.89 -31.35 -5.54
CA ARG A 398 16.58 -30.87 -6.00
C ARG A 398 15.94 -31.85 -6.98
N GLN A 399 16.71 -32.38 -7.93
CA GLN A 399 16.25 -33.41 -8.87
C GLN A 399 15.90 -34.71 -8.14
N ALA A 400 16.73 -35.16 -7.20
CA ALA A 400 16.46 -36.37 -6.41
C ALA A 400 15.20 -36.21 -5.53
N PHE A 401 15.00 -35.04 -4.93
CA PHE A 401 13.78 -34.71 -4.18
C PHE A 401 12.56 -34.72 -5.11
N HIS A 402 12.67 -34.06 -6.27
CA HIS A 402 11.60 -33.97 -7.27
C HIS A 402 11.17 -35.36 -7.77
N SER A 403 12.12 -36.23 -8.12
CA SER A 403 11.84 -37.62 -8.49
C SER A 403 11.15 -38.37 -7.35
N PHE A 404 11.65 -38.23 -6.12
CA PHE A 404 11.08 -38.89 -4.94
C PHE A 404 9.62 -38.48 -4.68
N ILE A 405 9.30 -37.18 -4.71
CA ILE A 405 7.93 -36.72 -4.46
C ILE A 405 6.99 -37.16 -5.57
N SER A 406 7.45 -37.19 -6.82
CA SER A 406 6.69 -37.64 -7.98
C SER A 406 6.37 -39.13 -7.89
N GLU A 407 7.37 -39.98 -7.61
CA GLU A 407 7.20 -41.42 -7.39
C GLU A 407 6.27 -41.70 -6.20
N THR A 408 6.45 -40.97 -5.10
CA THR A 408 5.61 -41.11 -3.90
C THR A 408 4.15 -40.75 -4.19
N ALA A 409 3.91 -39.66 -4.93
CA ALA A 409 2.56 -39.25 -5.30
C ALA A 409 1.91 -40.26 -6.25
N MET A 410 2.65 -40.75 -7.26
CA MET A 410 2.20 -41.81 -8.16
C MET A 410 1.83 -43.09 -7.42
N SER A 411 2.63 -43.51 -6.43
CA SER A 411 2.35 -44.72 -5.63
C SER A 411 1.06 -44.64 -4.83
N LYS A 412 0.60 -43.41 -4.52
CA LYS A 412 -0.64 -43.13 -3.78
C LYS A 412 -1.84 -42.86 -4.70
N LYS A 413 -1.64 -42.90 -6.02
CA LYS A 413 -2.71 -42.71 -7.00
C LYS A 413 -3.71 -43.88 -6.90
N PRO A 414 -5.02 -43.61 -6.75
CA PRO A 414 -6.00 -44.68 -6.71
C PRO A 414 -6.11 -45.45 -8.05
N GLU A 415 -6.30 -46.77 -8.00
CA GLU A 415 -6.37 -47.67 -9.17
C GLU A 415 -7.63 -47.49 -10.03
N SER A 416 -8.66 -46.83 -9.50
CA SER A 416 -9.92 -46.57 -10.19
C SER A 416 -10.43 -45.16 -9.89
N ASP A 417 -11.02 -44.52 -10.90
CA ASP A 417 -11.79 -43.27 -10.74
C ASP A 417 -12.99 -43.40 -9.77
N ASN A 418 -13.38 -44.63 -9.40
CA ASN A 418 -14.40 -44.96 -8.40
C ASN A 418 -13.82 -45.25 -6.99
N ALA A 419 -12.55 -44.93 -6.74
CA ALA A 419 -11.94 -45.10 -5.42
C ALA A 419 -12.69 -44.30 -4.34
N GLU A 420 -12.49 -44.67 -3.08
CA GLU A 420 -13.07 -43.96 -1.95
C GLU A 420 -12.79 -42.46 -2.06
N HIS A 421 -13.85 -41.65 -1.98
CA HIS A 421 -13.80 -40.19 -2.18
C HIS A 421 -12.75 -39.51 -1.29
N LYS A 422 -12.42 -40.11 -0.14
CA LYS A 422 -11.37 -39.64 0.77
C LYS A 422 -9.96 -39.90 0.21
N ALA A 423 -9.69 -41.08 -0.31
CA ALA A 423 -8.39 -41.44 -0.87
C ALA A 423 -8.05 -40.58 -2.10
N LEU A 424 -9.03 -40.34 -2.97
CA LEU A 424 -8.87 -39.48 -4.14
C LEU A 424 -8.57 -38.02 -3.77
N ARG A 425 -9.23 -37.48 -2.73
CA ARG A 425 -8.94 -36.12 -2.20
C ARG A 425 -7.52 -36.01 -1.64
N THR A 426 -7.12 -36.98 -0.82
CA THR A 426 -5.77 -37.01 -0.26
C THR A 426 -4.71 -37.10 -1.35
N TRP A 427 -4.89 -37.96 -2.34
CA TRP A 427 -3.97 -38.03 -3.49
C TRP A 427 -3.95 -36.72 -4.27
N LEU A 428 -5.11 -36.11 -4.58
CA LEU A 428 -5.16 -34.85 -5.31
C LEU A 428 -4.39 -33.73 -4.60
N GLN A 429 -4.54 -33.60 -3.28
CA GLN A 429 -3.78 -32.62 -2.50
C GLN A 429 -2.27 -32.86 -2.55
N ILE A 430 -1.84 -34.13 -2.52
CA ILE A 430 -0.43 -34.51 -2.67
C ILE A 430 0.08 -34.12 -4.06
N GLU A 431 -0.68 -34.47 -5.10
CA GLU A 431 -0.34 -34.18 -6.50
C GLU A 431 -0.30 -32.67 -6.78
N VAL A 432 -1.20 -31.88 -6.19
CA VAL A 432 -1.17 -30.41 -6.26
C VAL A 432 0.09 -29.86 -5.58
N ASN A 433 0.54 -30.45 -4.48
CA ASN A 433 1.81 -30.05 -3.85
C ASN A 433 3.00 -30.42 -4.75
N VAL A 434 2.98 -31.56 -5.44
CA VAL A 434 3.99 -31.90 -6.48
C VAL A 434 3.97 -30.83 -7.57
N LEU A 435 2.80 -30.48 -8.09
CA LEU A 435 2.65 -29.46 -9.13
C LEU A 435 3.22 -28.08 -8.71
N LYS A 436 3.09 -27.69 -7.44
CA LYS A 436 3.74 -26.47 -6.92
C LYS A 436 5.26 -26.58 -6.96
N PHE A 437 5.83 -27.75 -6.63
CA PHE A 437 7.26 -28.00 -6.76
C PHE A 437 7.71 -28.09 -8.22
N ASP A 438 6.89 -28.62 -9.13
CA ASP A 438 7.15 -28.59 -10.58
C ASP A 438 7.28 -27.15 -11.06
N TYR A 439 6.34 -26.29 -10.66
CA TYR A 439 6.41 -24.87 -10.99
C TYR A 439 7.67 -24.22 -10.44
N LEU A 440 7.95 -24.41 -9.15
CA LEU A 440 9.09 -23.83 -8.48
C LEU A 440 10.42 -24.25 -9.14
N LEU A 441 10.62 -25.56 -9.31
CA LEU A 441 11.91 -26.14 -9.69
C LEU A 441 12.15 -26.17 -11.19
N VAL A 442 11.10 -26.37 -11.99
CA VAL A 442 11.20 -26.49 -13.44
C VAL A 442 10.89 -25.15 -14.09
N ILE A 443 9.72 -24.57 -13.79
CA ILE A 443 9.23 -23.39 -14.51
C ILE A 443 9.93 -22.10 -14.05
N SER A 444 10.04 -21.89 -12.73
CA SER A 444 10.53 -20.64 -12.16
C SER A 444 12.06 -20.56 -12.04
N CYS A 445 12.72 -21.63 -11.58
CA CYS A 445 14.17 -21.65 -11.30
C CYS A 445 15.10 -21.67 -12.55
N THR A 446 14.60 -21.63 -13.78
CA THR A 446 15.46 -21.64 -14.98
C THR A 446 16.01 -20.25 -15.30
N THR A 447 17.34 -20.11 -15.14
CA THR A 447 18.14 -18.89 -15.28
C THR A 447 18.25 -18.41 -16.73
N ARG A 448 18.10 -17.09 -16.94
CA ARG A 448 18.42 -16.42 -18.22
C ARG A 448 19.90 -16.05 -18.38
N GLU A 449 20.65 -15.92 -17.27
CA GLU A 449 21.89 -15.16 -17.31
C GLU A 449 23.13 -15.95 -17.72
N ASN A 450 23.14 -17.29 -17.68
CA ASN A 450 24.23 -18.10 -18.22
C ASN A 450 23.76 -19.52 -18.59
N SER A 451 23.91 -19.87 -19.87
CA SER A 451 23.77 -21.21 -20.50
C SER A 451 22.37 -21.76 -20.84
N THR A 452 22.39 -22.65 -21.85
CA THR A 452 21.41 -23.45 -22.60
C THR A 452 20.11 -23.98 -21.93
N ASP A 453 19.80 -23.66 -20.67
CA ASP A 453 18.70 -24.25 -19.89
C ASP A 453 17.47 -23.33 -19.74
N ILE A 454 17.01 -22.72 -20.84
CA ILE A 454 15.67 -22.09 -20.86
C ILE A 454 14.64 -23.22 -20.92
N VAL A 455 13.63 -23.24 -20.02
CA VAL A 455 12.50 -24.18 -20.20
C VAL A 455 11.88 -23.95 -21.56
N SER A 456 11.95 -24.96 -22.41
CA SER A 456 11.31 -24.94 -23.73
C SER A 456 9.83 -24.62 -23.59
N ALA A 457 9.26 -23.90 -24.55
CA ALA A 457 7.82 -23.63 -24.58
C ALA A 457 6.99 -24.93 -24.42
N ALA A 458 7.44 -26.03 -25.05
CA ALA A 458 6.82 -27.35 -24.92
C ALA A 458 6.76 -27.85 -23.46
N GLY A 459 7.84 -27.66 -22.67
CA GLY A 459 7.85 -28.04 -21.26
C GLY A 459 6.87 -27.25 -20.40
N VAL A 460 6.68 -25.95 -20.69
CA VAL A 460 5.66 -25.14 -19.99
C VAL A 460 4.25 -25.51 -20.46
N GLU A 461 4.06 -25.84 -21.74
CA GLU A 461 2.78 -26.35 -22.26
C GLU A 461 2.36 -27.65 -21.56
N ASP A 462 3.28 -28.61 -21.40
CA ASP A 462 3.03 -29.89 -20.70
C ASP A 462 2.65 -29.66 -19.23
N PHE A 463 3.33 -28.72 -18.57
CA PHE A 463 2.97 -28.30 -17.21
C PHE A 463 1.55 -27.72 -17.15
N VAL A 464 1.21 -26.78 -18.04
CA VAL A 464 -0.13 -26.17 -18.09
C VAL A 464 -1.20 -27.24 -18.35
N ASN A 465 -0.95 -28.15 -19.29
CA ASN A 465 -1.86 -29.26 -19.58
C ASN A 465 -2.11 -30.15 -18.35
N SER A 466 -1.05 -30.49 -17.62
CA SER A 466 -1.13 -31.28 -16.39
C SER A 466 -1.90 -30.55 -15.29
N ALA A 467 -1.63 -29.27 -15.10
CA ALA A 467 -2.31 -28.42 -14.12
C ALA A 467 -3.82 -28.29 -14.42
N VAL A 468 -4.20 -28.09 -15.70
CA VAL A 468 -5.62 -28.06 -16.12
C VAL A 468 -6.30 -29.42 -15.93
N GLN A 469 -5.58 -30.52 -16.15
CA GLN A 469 -6.12 -31.85 -15.90
C GLN A 469 -6.41 -32.06 -14.41
N LEU A 470 -5.50 -31.72 -13.51
CA LEU A 470 -5.71 -31.81 -12.06
C LEU A 470 -6.85 -30.89 -11.59
N TYR A 471 -6.92 -29.68 -12.14
CA TYR A 471 -8.06 -28.79 -11.94
C TYR A 471 -9.39 -29.47 -12.31
N SER A 472 -9.46 -30.13 -13.48
CA SER A 472 -10.67 -30.81 -13.94
C SER A 472 -11.10 -31.97 -13.05
N ILE A 473 -10.13 -32.75 -12.54
CA ILE A 473 -10.39 -33.87 -11.61
C ILE A 473 -10.95 -33.31 -10.30
N GLY A 474 -10.31 -32.29 -9.75
CA GLY A 474 -10.72 -31.64 -8.52
C GLY A 474 -12.10 -31.00 -8.60
N ALA A 475 -12.40 -30.31 -9.70
CA ALA A 475 -13.71 -29.69 -9.92
C ALA A 475 -14.84 -30.73 -9.95
N ARG A 476 -14.59 -31.93 -10.51
CA ARG A 476 -15.55 -33.05 -10.51
C ARG A 476 -15.85 -33.58 -9.10
N ILE A 477 -14.84 -33.67 -8.24
CA ILE A 477 -14.98 -34.19 -6.87
C ILE A 477 -15.33 -33.12 -5.83
N LYS A 478 -15.43 -31.85 -6.26
CA LYS A 478 -15.76 -30.68 -5.42
C LYS A 478 -14.86 -30.56 -4.19
N ASP A 479 -13.55 -30.65 -4.39
CA ASP A 479 -12.55 -30.48 -3.32
C ASP A 479 -11.81 -29.16 -3.45
N ASP A 480 -11.66 -28.37 -2.40
CA ASP A 480 -11.13 -27.01 -2.55
C ASP A 480 -9.65 -26.93 -2.98
N CYS A 481 -8.87 -28.02 -2.92
CA CYS A 481 -7.45 -28.00 -3.30
C CYS A 481 -7.18 -27.74 -4.79
N TYR A 482 -8.19 -27.92 -5.66
CA TYR A 482 -8.02 -27.75 -7.11
C TYR A 482 -7.80 -26.31 -7.55
N HIS A 483 -8.12 -25.33 -6.69
CA HIS A 483 -7.94 -23.92 -7.02
C HIS A 483 -6.46 -23.58 -7.24
N ASP A 484 -5.55 -24.19 -6.47
CA ASP A 484 -4.11 -24.00 -6.65
C ASP A 484 -3.64 -24.53 -8.01
N ALA A 485 -4.17 -25.67 -8.46
CA ALA A 485 -3.89 -26.18 -9.81
C ALA A 485 -4.37 -25.23 -10.91
N GLY A 486 -5.55 -24.62 -10.73
CA GLY A 486 -6.06 -23.59 -11.64
C GLY A 486 -5.20 -22.33 -11.66
N ILE A 487 -4.76 -21.85 -10.49
CA ILE A 487 -3.84 -20.71 -10.35
C ILE A 487 -2.51 -21.00 -11.03
N LEU A 488 -1.92 -22.16 -10.78
CA LEU A 488 -0.66 -22.61 -11.38
C LEU A 488 -0.76 -22.71 -12.92
N ALA A 489 -1.88 -23.22 -13.45
CA ALA A 489 -2.13 -23.24 -14.89
C ALA A 489 -2.18 -21.82 -15.49
N ILE A 490 -2.86 -20.89 -14.81
CA ILE A 490 -2.90 -19.47 -15.21
C ILE A 490 -1.49 -18.86 -15.18
N MET A 491 -0.71 -19.10 -14.13
CA MET A 491 0.68 -18.63 -14.01
C MET A 491 1.59 -19.23 -15.09
N GLY A 492 1.43 -20.53 -15.41
CA GLY A 492 2.15 -21.18 -16.52
C GLY A 492 1.83 -20.54 -17.89
N LEU A 493 0.57 -20.18 -18.13
CA LEU A 493 0.17 -19.44 -19.34
C LEU A 493 0.78 -18.04 -19.40
N PHE A 494 0.95 -17.36 -18.25
CA PHE A 494 1.69 -16.09 -18.19
C PHE A 494 3.17 -16.26 -18.52
N VAL A 495 3.80 -17.32 -18.00
CA VAL A 495 5.19 -17.64 -18.31
C VAL A 495 5.35 -17.88 -19.80
N LEU A 496 4.49 -18.71 -20.40
CA LEU A 496 4.46 -18.91 -21.85
C LEU A 496 4.32 -17.58 -22.58
N HIS A 497 3.35 -16.75 -22.20
CA HIS A 497 3.13 -15.45 -22.84
C HIS A 497 4.40 -14.57 -22.79
N SER A 498 5.09 -14.51 -21.65
CA SER A 498 6.32 -13.73 -21.51
C SER A 498 7.45 -14.22 -22.42
N GLN A 499 7.57 -15.54 -22.62
CA GLN A 499 8.56 -16.13 -23.54
C GLN A 499 8.30 -15.70 -25.00
N PHE A 500 7.03 -15.61 -25.41
CA PHE A 500 6.66 -15.17 -26.76
C PHE A 500 6.79 -13.65 -26.97
N VAL A 501 6.77 -12.84 -25.90
CA VAL A 501 6.82 -11.37 -25.98
C VAL A 501 8.24 -10.80 -25.85
N ASP A 502 9.14 -11.44 -25.10
CA ASP A 502 10.47 -10.90 -24.78
C ASP A 502 11.54 -11.03 -25.90
N ASP A 503 11.31 -11.80 -26.96
CA ASP A 503 12.34 -12.19 -27.94
C ASP A 503 12.86 -11.06 -28.88
N SER A 504 12.46 -9.78 -28.72
CA SER A 504 13.09 -8.69 -29.51
C SER A 504 12.76 -7.27 -29.01
N TRP A 505 13.69 -6.68 -28.26
CA TRP A 505 13.68 -5.25 -27.89
C TRP A 505 14.35 -4.41 -29.00
N ASP A 506 13.71 -4.35 -30.17
CA ASP A 506 14.14 -3.50 -31.28
C ASP A 506 13.22 -2.28 -31.39
N TYR A 507 13.81 -1.09 -31.27
CA TYR A 507 13.12 0.20 -31.06
C TYR A 507 12.17 0.56 -32.23
N CYS A 508 12.43 0.03 -33.43
CA CYS A 508 11.73 0.41 -34.66
C CYS A 508 10.37 -0.29 -34.89
N ASN A 509 9.97 -1.27 -34.06
CA ASN A 509 8.71 -2.04 -34.20
C ASN A 509 7.81 -2.00 -32.94
N MET A 510 7.98 -0.98 -32.10
CA MET A 510 7.31 -0.90 -30.78
C MET A 510 5.78 -0.84 -30.83
N ALA A 511 5.18 -0.13 -31.79
CA ALA A 511 3.73 0.04 -31.81
C ALA A 511 2.99 -1.26 -32.19
N ALA A 512 3.46 -1.96 -33.23
CA ALA A 512 2.91 -3.26 -33.66
C ALA A 512 3.16 -4.39 -32.65
N ARG A 513 4.28 -4.35 -31.90
CA ARG A 513 4.56 -5.32 -30.82
C ARG A 513 3.83 -5.03 -29.52
N ARG A 514 3.48 -3.77 -29.25
CA ARG A 514 2.71 -3.41 -28.05
C ARG A 514 1.35 -4.12 -28.08
N LEU A 515 0.67 -4.18 -29.23
CA LEU A 515 -0.54 -4.99 -29.50
C LEU A 515 -0.28 -6.52 -29.58
N GLY A 516 0.71 -7.02 -28.84
CA GLY A 516 1.26 -8.38 -28.95
C GLY A 516 0.23 -9.51 -28.90
N ASN A 517 0.64 -10.67 -29.39
CA ASN A 517 -0.21 -11.86 -29.47
C ASN A 517 -0.88 -12.19 -28.13
N SER A 518 -2.20 -11.92 -28.05
CA SER A 518 -2.99 -12.08 -26.84
C SER A 518 -3.48 -13.51 -26.60
N ARG A 519 -3.16 -14.47 -27.47
CA ARG A 519 -3.71 -15.85 -27.43
C ARG A 519 -3.59 -16.50 -26.05
N LEU A 520 -2.38 -16.48 -25.49
CA LEU A 520 -2.09 -17.14 -24.21
C LEU A 520 -2.73 -16.39 -23.03
N LEU A 521 -2.83 -15.06 -23.10
CA LEU A 521 -3.57 -14.26 -22.12
C LEU A 521 -5.08 -14.52 -22.21
N LEU A 522 -5.64 -14.68 -23.42
CA LEU A 522 -7.04 -15.04 -23.63
C LEU A 522 -7.33 -16.44 -23.07
N GLN A 523 -6.42 -17.40 -23.26
CA GLN A 523 -6.50 -18.72 -22.65
C GLN A 523 -6.49 -18.63 -21.12
N ALA A 524 -5.59 -17.82 -20.55
CA ALA A 524 -5.52 -17.59 -19.10
C ALA A 524 -6.80 -16.94 -18.57
N GLY A 525 -7.34 -15.96 -19.29
CA GLY A 525 -8.60 -15.30 -18.94
C GLY A 525 -9.78 -16.26 -18.97
N PHE A 526 -9.92 -17.08 -20.02
CA PHE A 526 -11.00 -18.06 -20.13
C PHE A 526 -10.93 -19.06 -18.98
N LEU A 527 -9.73 -19.55 -18.67
CA LEU A 527 -9.53 -20.46 -17.54
C LEU A 527 -9.87 -19.80 -16.21
N ALA A 528 -9.44 -18.56 -15.99
CA ALA A 528 -9.75 -17.81 -14.78
C ALA A 528 -11.26 -17.58 -14.62
N LEU A 529 -11.97 -17.18 -15.69
CA LEU A 529 -13.40 -16.95 -15.66
C LEU A 529 -14.21 -18.23 -15.46
N HIS A 530 -13.78 -19.33 -16.07
CA HIS A 530 -14.35 -20.65 -15.80
C HIS A 530 -14.14 -21.05 -14.34
N ALA A 531 -12.93 -20.86 -13.82
CA ALA A 531 -12.57 -21.25 -12.46
C ALA A 531 -13.32 -20.44 -11.38
N THR A 532 -13.73 -19.21 -11.68
CA THR A 532 -14.51 -18.37 -10.76
C THR A 532 -16.03 -18.44 -10.97
N ALA A 533 -16.53 -19.11 -12.02
CA ALA A 533 -17.96 -19.09 -12.35
C ALA A 533 -18.85 -19.84 -11.32
N GLY A 534 -18.34 -20.92 -10.74
CA GLY A 534 -19.05 -21.74 -9.75
C GLY A 534 -19.00 -21.17 -8.32
N GLU A 535 -19.90 -21.62 -7.45
CA GLU A 535 -20.02 -21.09 -6.07
C GLU A 535 -18.72 -21.19 -5.26
N ALA A 536 -17.98 -22.30 -5.38
CA ALA A 536 -16.67 -22.47 -4.74
C ALA A 536 -15.65 -21.43 -5.24
N GLY A 537 -15.60 -21.19 -6.57
CA GLY A 537 -14.75 -20.19 -7.17
C GLY A 537 -15.08 -18.76 -6.72
N LYS A 538 -16.37 -18.44 -6.54
CA LYS A 538 -16.83 -17.13 -6.02
C LYS A 538 -16.45 -16.88 -4.56
N GLN A 539 -16.12 -17.93 -3.81
CA GLN A 539 -15.64 -17.83 -2.43
C GLN A 539 -14.11 -17.76 -2.36
N ASN A 540 -13.41 -18.13 -3.44
CA ASN A 540 -11.96 -18.07 -3.53
C ASN A 540 -11.46 -16.67 -3.89
N ARG A 541 -11.17 -15.86 -2.86
CA ARG A 541 -10.70 -14.47 -3.03
C ARG A 541 -9.38 -14.36 -3.81
N PRO A 542 -8.33 -15.15 -3.53
CA PRO A 542 -7.10 -15.08 -4.30
C PRO A 542 -7.30 -15.32 -5.80
N LEU A 543 -8.10 -16.32 -6.16
CA LEU A 543 -8.42 -16.62 -7.56
C LEU A 543 -9.23 -15.48 -8.21
N LEU A 544 -10.17 -14.87 -7.49
CA LEU A 544 -10.91 -13.70 -7.98
C LEU A 544 -9.99 -12.48 -8.20
N LEU A 545 -9.01 -12.25 -7.32
CA LEU A 545 -8.01 -11.18 -7.48
C LEU A 545 -7.11 -11.44 -8.69
N LEU A 546 -6.64 -12.68 -8.86
CA LEU A 546 -5.88 -13.09 -10.04
C LEU A 546 -6.70 -12.91 -11.32
N SER A 547 -7.95 -13.37 -11.31
CA SER A 547 -8.89 -13.20 -12.43
C SER A 547 -9.10 -11.72 -12.75
N THR A 548 -9.27 -10.86 -11.73
CA THR A 548 -9.37 -9.41 -11.90
C THR A 548 -8.16 -8.85 -12.66
N ARG A 549 -6.94 -9.25 -12.26
CA ARG A 549 -5.69 -8.80 -12.90
C ARG A 549 -5.51 -9.31 -14.32
N VAL A 550 -5.78 -10.59 -14.56
CA VAL A 550 -5.73 -11.19 -15.92
C VAL A 550 -6.62 -10.43 -16.88
N HIS A 551 -7.86 -10.15 -16.47
CA HIS A 551 -8.82 -9.44 -17.32
C HIS A 551 -8.45 -7.96 -17.49
N LEU A 552 -7.80 -7.32 -16.51
CA LEU A 552 -7.31 -5.95 -16.66
C LEU A 552 -6.16 -5.88 -17.68
N GLN A 553 -5.25 -6.85 -17.65
CA GLN A 553 -4.17 -6.97 -18.64
C GLN A 553 -4.69 -7.18 -20.06
N LEU A 554 -5.85 -7.84 -20.21
CA LEU A 554 -6.59 -7.95 -21.47
C LEU A 554 -7.40 -6.69 -21.84
N GLY A 555 -7.36 -5.63 -21.03
CA GLY A 555 -8.16 -4.41 -21.25
C GLY A 555 -9.66 -4.59 -21.01
N LEU A 556 -10.09 -5.64 -20.30
CA LEU A 556 -11.50 -6.03 -20.14
C LEU A 556 -12.05 -5.60 -18.77
N ALA A 557 -12.02 -4.29 -18.51
CA ALA A 557 -12.30 -3.73 -17.19
C ALA A 557 -13.70 -4.08 -16.63
N THR A 558 -14.72 -4.22 -17.47
CA THR A 558 -16.09 -4.57 -17.04
C THR A 558 -16.16 -6.01 -16.53
N ILE A 559 -15.42 -6.92 -17.15
CA ILE A 559 -15.27 -8.30 -16.64
C ILE A 559 -14.44 -8.27 -15.36
N SER A 560 -13.32 -7.55 -15.35
CA SER A 560 -12.48 -7.39 -14.15
C SER A 560 -13.26 -6.86 -12.95
N PHE A 561 -14.09 -5.83 -13.14
CA PHE A 561 -14.93 -5.28 -12.08
C PHE A 561 -15.96 -6.31 -11.58
N SER A 562 -16.56 -7.07 -12.50
CA SER A 562 -17.47 -8.15 -12.13
C SER A 562 -16.79 -9.22 -11.27
N GLN A 563 -15.48 -9.47 -11.44
CA GLN A 563 -14.71 -10.36 -10.57
C GLN A 563 -14.33 -9.67 -9.25
N TYR A 564 -13.83 -8.45 -9.32
CA TYR A 564 -13.41 -7.65 -8.15
C TYR A 564 -14.55 -7.41 -7.16
N SER A 565 -15.75 -7.11 -7.64
CA SER A 565 -16.94 -6.92 -6.80
C SER A 565 -17.30 -8.18 -5.99
N GLN A 566 -16.99 -9.38 -6.50
CA GLN A 566 -17.21 -10.65 -5.82
C GLN A 566 -16.19 -10.92 -4.70
N VAL A 567 -15.02 -10.25 -4.72
CA VAL A 567 -14.04 -10.31 -3.62
C VAL A 567 -14.65 -9.74 -2.32
N ARG A 568 -15.67 -8.88 -2.42
CA ARG A 568 -16.36 -8.22 -1.29
C ARG A 568 -15.40 -7.43 -0.40
N VAL A 569 -14.59 -6.58 -1.03
CA VAL A 569 -13.67 -5.66 -0.35
C VAL A 569 -14.46 -4.73 0.58
N LYS A 570 -14.06 -4.67 1.86
CA LYS A 570 -14.68 -3.86 2.92
C LYS A 570 -13.62 -3.28 3.86
N GLU A 571 -13.89 -2.09 4.39
CA GLU A 571 -13.06 -1.40 5.40
C GLU A 571 -11.56 -1.44 5.02
N ILE A 572 -10.71 -2.04 5.86
CA ILE A 572 -9.25 -2.05 5.68
C ILE A 572 -8.81 -2.68 4.36
N LEU A 573 -9.61 -3.59 3.79
CA LEU A 573 -9.30 -4.20 2.50
C LEU A 573 -9.35 -3.19 1.35
N HIS A 574 -10.04 -2.04 1.50
CA HIS A 574 -9.94 -0.96 0.52
C HIS A 574 -8.56 -0.33 0.51
N ASP A 575 -7.88 -0.26 1.66
CA ASP A 575 -6.53 0.28 1.74
C ASP A 575 -5.50 -0.73 1.20
N THR A 576 -5.70 -2.02 1.47
CA THR A 576 -4.70 -3.06 1.16
C THR A 576 -4.88 -3.73 -0.21
N LEU A 577 -6.12 -3.93 -0.70
CA LEU A 577 -6.41 -4.74 -1.91
C LEU A 577 -7.01 -3.96 -3.08
N SER A 578 -7.39 -2.69 -2.92
CA SER A 578 -7.98 -1.91 -4.02
C SER A 578 -7.05 -1.73 -5.22
N HIS A 579 -5.74 -1.73 -4.96
CA HIS A 579 -4.70 -1.59 -5.97
C HIS A 579 -4.76 -2.67 -7.05
N HIS A 580 -5.32 -3.86 -6.78
CA HIS A 580 -5.47 -4.90 -7.80
C HIS A 580 -6.41 -4.46 -8.95
N PHE A 581 -7.44 -3.66 -8.65
CA PHE A 581 -8.38 -3.20 -9.67
C PHE A 581 -8.16 -1.75 -10.10
N LEU A 582 -7.91 -0.85 -9.14
CA LEU A 582 -7.96 0.59 -9.36
C LEU A 582 -6.64 1.22 -9.80
N THR A 583 -5.53 0.48 -9.70
CA THR A 583 -4.23 0.98 -10.17
C THR A 583 -4.28 1.20 -11.69
N ARG A 584 -3.91 2.42 -12.14
CA ARG A 584 -3.91 2.83 -13.56
C ARG A 584 -5.28 2.73 -14.24
N ILE A 585 -6.38 2.74 -13.49
CA ILE A 585 -7.74 2.63 -14.07
C ILE A 585 -8.06 3.81 -15.03
N SER A 586 -7.48 4.98 -14.81
CA SER A 586 -7.60 6.14 -15.72
C SER A 586 -6.98 5.88 -17.10
N GLN A 587 -6.06 4.93 -17.20
CA GLN A 587 -5.35 4.57 -18.42
C GLN A 587 -5.82 3.25 -19.03
N THR A 588 -6.80 2.59 -18.43
CA THR A 588 -7.40 1.36 -18.97
C THR A 588 -8.88 1.54 -19.23
N HIS A 589 -9.61 2.19 -18.32
CA HIS A 589 -11.05 2.40 -18.43
C HIS A 589 -11.50 3.64 -17.63
N PRO A 590 -11.26 4.88 -18.12
CA PRO A 590 -11.59 6.11 -17.38
C PRO A 590 -13.08 6.50 -17.40
N PHE A 591 -13.89 5.91 -18.28
CA PHE A 591 -15.30 6.25 -18.46
C PHE A 591 -16.22 5.24 -17.78
N ASP A 592 -17.46 5.64 -17.53
CA ASP A 592 -18.41 4.78 -16.83
C ASP A 592 -18.95 3.69 -17.78
N ALA A 593 -18.85 2.43 -17.35
CA ALA A 593 -19.41 1.27 -18.04
C ALA A 593 -20.92 1.18 -17.78
N LYS A 594 -21.72 0.92 -18.82
CA LYS A 594 -23.19 0.90 -18.72
C LYS A 594 -23.72 -0.54 -18.61
N GLY A 595 -24.93 -0.68 -18.06
CA GLY A 595 -25.65 -1.96 -18.01
C GLY A 595 -25.48 -2.75 -16.71
N PRO A 596 -25.97 -4.01 -16.65
CA PRO A 596 -26.05 -4.80 -15.40
C PRO A 596 -24.71 -5.10 -14.73
N LYS A 597 -23.62 -5.15 -15.50
CA LYS A 597 -22.22 -5.33 -15.02
C LYS A 597 -21.43 -4.01 -15.02
N GLY A 598 -22.09 -2.89 -15.30
CA GLY A 598 -21.47 -1.58 -15.40
C GLY A 598 -20.97 -1.05 -14.06
N PHE A 599 -20.04 -0.10 -14.12
CA PHE A 599 -19.44 0.53 -12.94
C PHE A 599 -18.92 1.93 -13.29
N SER A 600 -18.73 2.75 -12.26
CA SER A 600 -18.06 4.04 -12.41
C SER A 600 -16.68 3.98 -11.76
N PRO A 601 -15.59 4.11 -12.55
CA PRO A 601 -14.23 4.17 -12.02
C PRO A 601 -14.05 5.28 -10.98
N ASP A 602 -14.59 6.48 -11.24
CA ASP A 602 -14.50 7.60 -10.30
C ASP A 602 -15.20 7.30 -8.97
N ALA A 603 -16.39 6.67 -9.03
CA ALA A 603 -17.14 6.32 -7.83
C ALA A 603 -16.40 5.29 -6.97
N GLU A 604 -15.75 4.28 -7.57
CA GLU A 604 -14.97 3.29 -6.82
C GLU A 604 -13.70 3.89 -6.22
N LEU A 605 -13.01 4.78 -6.93
CA LEU A 605 -11.87 5.53 -6.39
C LEU A 605 -12.30 6.44 -5.23
N SER A 606 -13.41 7.16 -5.37
CA SER A 606 -14.00 8.00 -4.32
C SER A 606 -14.37 7.18 -3.08
N LYS A 607 -14.96 5.99 -3.29
CA LYS A 607 -15.30 5.06 -2.22
C LYS A 607 -14.09 4.59 -1.42
N VAL A 608 -12.94 4.34 -2.07
CA VAL A 608 -11.69 4.00 -1.36
C VAL A 608 -11.24 5.15 -0.48
N ILE A 609 -11.10 6.36 -1.04
CA ILE A 609 -10.66 7.55 -0.30
C ILE A 609 -11.57 7.82 0.90
N THR A 610 -12.88 7.84 0.69
CA THR A 610 -13.87 8.11 1.75
C THR A 610 -13.91 7.01 2.80
N THR A 611 -13.71 5.75 2.43
CA THR A 611 -13.64 4.64 3.39
C THR A 611 -12.41 4.76 4.28
N ILE A 612 -11.24 5.08 3.71
CA ILE A 612 -10.01 5.30 4.47
C ILE A 612 -10.17 6.49 5.43
N GLN A 613 -10.69 7.62 4.95
CA GLN A 613 -10.96 8.81 5.78
C GLN A 613 -11.99 8.52 6.90
N ARG A 614 -13.00 7.70 6.62
CA ARG A 614 -13.98 7.26 7.62
C ARG A 614 -13.33 6.33 8.66
N MET A 615 -12.46 5.42 8.25
CA MET A 615 -11.71 4.58 9.19
C MET A 615 -10.81 5.43 10.08
N GLU A 616 -10.09 6.39 9.51
CA GLU A 616 -9.30 7.37 10.26
C GLU A 616 -10.19 8.10 11.30
N SER A 617 -11.35 8.59 10.87
CA SER A 617 -12.33 9.26 11.75
C SER A 617 -12.92 8.33 12.80
N ARG A 618 -12.99 7.02 12.58
CA ARG A 618 -13.41 6.05 13.60
C ARG A 618 -12.33 5.78 14.63
N VAL A 619 -11.06 5.82 14.22
CA VAL A 619 -9.94 5.69 15.17
C VAL A 619 -9.94 6.87 16.14
N ASP A 620 -10.36 8.06 15.70
CA ASP A 620 -10.57 9.22 16.57
C ASP A 620 -11.53 8.93 17.73
N ASP A 621 -12.60 8.16 17.52
CA ASP A 621 -13.58 7.83 18.56
C ASP A 621 -12.96 7.01 19.71
N PHE A 622 -11.88 6.27 19.43
CA PHE A 622 -11.14 5.48 20.43
C PHE A 622 -9.95 6.23 21.01
N LEU A 623 -9.24 7.04 20.20
CA LEU A 623 -8.06 7.80 20.63
C LEU A 623 -8.40 9.06 21.43
N TYR A 624 -9.48 9.75 21.06
CA TYR A 624 -9.73 11.12 21.49
C TYR A 624 -10.89 11.21 22.48
N ILE A 625 -10.87 10.28 23.44
CA ILE A 625 -11.78 10.23 24.59
C ILE A 625 -11.32 11.16 25.73
N ASP A 626 -12.14 11.25 26.77
CA ASP A 626 -11.81 12.02 27.98
C ASP A 626 -10.50 11.53 28.61
N MET A 627 -9.70 12.46 29.14
CA MET A 627 -8.39 12.13 29.73
C MET A 627 -8.49 11.11 30.89
N GLN A 628 -9.64 11.01 31.57
CA GLN A 628 -9.84 10.05 32.66
C GLN A 628 -10.19 8.63 32.19
N ASP A 629 -10.68 8.49 30.95
CA ASP A 629 -11.07 7.22 30.34
C ASP A 629 -10.07 6.73 29.28
N PHE A 630 -8.99 7.49 29.06
CA PHE A 630 -7.99 7.25 28.03
C PHE A 630 -7.32 5.86 28.13
N LEU A 631 -7.27 5.14 27.01
CA LEU A 631 -6.69 3.80 26.91
C LEU A 631 -5.20 3.86 26.57
N PHE A 632 -4.37 4.14 27.58
CA PHE A 632 -2.92 4.33 27.40
C PHE A 632 -2.18 3.10 26.84
N ASP A 633 -2.69 1.88 27.09
CA ASP A 633 -2.09 0.62 26.68
C ASP A 633 -2.24 0.35 25.18
N GLN A 634 -3.29 0.89 24.55
CA GLN A 634 -3.55 0.75 23.11
C GLN A 634 -3.18 2.00 22.31
N ALA A 635 -2.94 3.12 22.99
CA ALA A 635 -2.74 4.42 22.36
C ALA A 635 -1.61 4.42 21.32
N MET A 636 -0.47 3.78 21.60
CA MET A 636 0.66 3.75 20.67
C MET A 636 0.32 3.03 19.36
N GLU A 637 -0.35 1.87 19.44
CA GLU A 637 -0.80 1.11 18.26
C GLU A 637 -1.87 1.88 17.47
N LEU A 638 -2.82 2.50 18.16
CA LEU A 638 -3.88 3.29 17.53
C LEU A 638 -3.32 4.56 16.87
N LEU A 639 -2.33 5.23 17.47
CA LEU A 639 -1.64 6.38 16.87
C LEU A 639 -0.86 5.98 15.62
N ASP A 640 -0.15 4.85 15.64
CA ASP A 640 0.54 4.33 14.46
C ASP A 640 -0.45 3.96 13.36
N PHE A 641 -1.51 3.23 13.72
CA PHE A 641 -2.55 2.84 12.79
C PHE A 641 -3.24 4.05 12.15
N LYS A 642 -3.58 5.07 12.95
CA LYS A 642 -4.12 6.34 12.44
C LYS A 642 -3.15 7.01 11.46
N ARG A 643 -1.88 7.12 11.82
CA ARG A 643 -0.84 7.70 10.96
C ARG A 643 -0.80 6.99 9.61
N ARG A 644 -0.76 5.65 9.62
CA ARG A 644 -0.72 4.82 8.41
C ARG A 644 -1.94 4.99 7.51
N LEU A 645 -3.14 5.15 8.09
CA LEU A 645 -4.37 5.44 7.32
C LEU A 645 -4.33 6.86 6.73
N LYS A 646 -3.92 7.83 7.54
CA LYS A 646 -3.84 9.25 7.16
C LYS A 646 -2.85 9.47 6.01
N SER A 647 -1.68 8.84 6.04
CA SER A 647 -0.66 8.97 5.00
C SER A 647 -0.67 7.81 4.00
N SER A 648 -1.77 7.07 3.87
CA SER A 648 -1.86 5.90 2.97
C SER A 648 -1.55 6.24 1.51
N LEU A 649 -0.60 5.51 0.92
CA LEU A 649 -0.28 5.56 -0.51
C LEU A 649 -1.50 5.25 -1.39
N SER A 650 -2.35 4.30 -0.99
CA SER A 650 -3.57 3.96 -1.75
C SER A 650 -4.50 5.17 -1.91
N LYS A 651 -4.60 6.02 -0.88
CA LYS A 651 -5.37 7.27 -0.94
C LYS A 651 -4.78 8.26 -1.96
N HIS A 652 -3.45 8.42 -1.95
CA HIS A 652 -2.72 9.28 -2.89
C HIS A 652 -2.85 8.80 -4.34
N LEU A 653 -2.70 7.50 -4.59
CA LEU A 653 -2.85 6.92 -5.93
C LEU A 653 -4.29 7.10 -6.45
N CYS A 654 -5.30 6.84 -5.61
CA CYS A 654 -6.69 7.03 -5.99
C CYS A 654 -6.99 8.49 -6.34
N LEU A 655 -6.45 9.45 -5.58
CA LEU A 655 -6.64 10.88 -5.86
C LEU A 655 -6.08 11.24 -7.24
N ILE A 656 -4.87 10.80 -7.59
CA ILE A 656 -4.26 11.07 -8.90
C ILE A 656 -5.12 10.49 -10.02
N GLU A 657 -5.55 9.23 -9.92
CA GLU A 657 -6.36 8.59 -10.95
C GLU A 657 -7.70 9.30 -11.17
N ARG A 658 -8.34 9.79 -10.10
CA ARG A 658 -9.59 10.58 -10.21
C ARG A 658 -9.39 11.90 -10.94
N ARG A 659 -8.30 12.62 -10.63
CA ARG A 659 -7.98 13.89 -11.30
C ARG A 659 -7.77 13.67 -12.80
N ARG A 660 -7.08 12.59 -13.18
CA ARG A 660 -6.91 12.19 -14.59
C ARG A 660 -8.25 11.88 -15.26
N ILE A 661 -9.10 11.09 -14.61
CA ILE A 661 -10.45 10.77 -15.13
C ILE A 661 -11.27 12.04 -15.36
N ALA A 662 -11.30 12.97 -14.39
CA ALA A 662 -12.02 14.23 -14.53
C ALA A 662 -11.54 15.02 -15.76
N ARG A 663 -10.22 15.11 -15.98
CA ARG A 663 -9.64 15.76 -17.17
C ARG A 663 -10.03 15.06 -18.47
N PHE A 664 -9.98 13.72 -18.52
CA PHE A 664 -10.42 12.97 -19.71
C PHE A 664 -11.91 13.17 -20.02
N LYS A 665 -12.75 13.27 -18.99
CA LYS A 665 -14.19 13.58 -19.12
C LYS A 665 -14.45 15.04 -19.51
N GLY A 666 -13.46 15.92 -19.37
CA GLY A 666 -13.61 17.38 -19.55
C GLY A 666 -14.40 18.02 -18.40
N GLU A 667 -14.35 17.40 -17.22
CA GLU A 667 -15.01 17.82 -16.00
C GLU A 667 -14.04 18.61 -15.11
N THR A 668 -14.57 19.45 -14.22
CA THR A 668 -13.74 20.13 -13.22
C THR A 668 -13.32 19.15 -12.14
N VAL A 669 -12.04 19.13 -11.81
CA VAL A 669 -11.53 18.35 -10.68
C VAL A 669 -12.22 18.78 -9.38
N ASP A 670 -12.77 17.80 -8.67
CA ASP A 670 -13.43 18.03 -7.39
C ASP A 670 -12.40 18.24 -6.27
N SER A 671 -12.24 19.48 -5.83
CA SER A 671 -11.34 19.86 -4.74
C SER A 671 -11.79 19.34 -3.37
N ALA A 672 -12.99 18.76 -3.22
CA ALA A 672 -13.45 18.19 -1.95
C ALA A 672 -12.59 16.99 -1.50
N PHE A 673 -11.82 16.40 -2.41
CA PHE A 673 -10.94 15.26 -2.14
C PHE A 673 -9.47 15.63 -2.06
N ASP A 674 -9.12 16.92 -2.19
CA ASP A 674 -7.74 17.37 -1.99
C ASP A 674 -7.30 17.01 -0.57
N LEU A 675 -6.09 16.45 -0.47
CA LEU A 675 -5.52 16.04 0.81
C LEU A 675 -4.78 17.22 1.46
N PRO A 676 -4.88 17.39 2.79
CA PRO A 676 -4.14 18.41 3.50
C PRO A 676 -2.64 18.10 3.52
N LEU A 677 -1.80 19.12 3.78
CA LEU A 677 -0.34 19.00 3.79
C LEU A 677 0.19 17.87 4.70
N GLU A 678 -0.48 17.65 5.83
CA GLU A 678 -0.16 16.61 6.81
C GLU A 678 -0.26 15.17 6.26
N ASP A 679 -1.10 14.92 5.26
CA ASP A 679 -1.26 13.59 4.65
C ASP A 679 -0.07 13.23 3.74
N TYR A 680 0.74 14.21 3.36
CA TYR A 680 1.99 14.05 2.60
C TYR A 680 3.21 13.85 3.51
N TYR A 681 3.00 13.76 4.83
CA TYR A 681 4.04 13.43 5.80
C TYR A 681 4.17 11.91 5.96
N MET A 682 5.38 11.36 5.73
CA MET A 682 5.69 9.94 5.91
C MET A 682 4.65 9.00 5.26
N ILE A 683 4.50 9.09 3.94
CA ILE A 683 3.54 8.29 3.17
C ILE A 683 3.79 6.79 3.42
N CYS A 684 2.77 6.06 3.86
CA CYS A 684 2.84 4.65 4.20
C CYS A 684 2.26 3.79 3.08
N ASP A 685 2.98 2.76 2.66
CA ASP A 685 2.45 1.74 1.76
C ASP A 685 1.83 0.60 2.58
N ASN A 686 0.51 0.51 2.59
CA ASN A 686 -0.25 -0.53 3.30
C ASN A 686 -0.74 -1.65 2.37
N ARG A 687 -0.35 -1.64 1.08
CA ARG A 687 -0.85 -2.62 0.11
C ARG A 687 -0.34 -4.02 0.44
N GLU A 688 -1.21 -5.01 0.27
CA GLU A 688 -0.89 -6.43 0.51
C GLU A 688 -0.56 -7.11 -0.81
N PHE A 689 0.70 -7.49 -1.02
CA PHE A 689 1.17 -8.11 -2.26
C PHE A 689 1.11 -9.63 -2.23
N HIS A 690 0.90 -10.25 -1.07
CA HIS A 690 0.82 -11.71 -0.89
C HIS A 690 -0.62 -12.23 -0.90
N ALA A 691 -1.60 -11.39 -1.28
CA ALA A 691 -3.00 -11.79 -1.39
C ALA A 691 -3.26 -12.80 -2.54
N ILE A 692 -2.39 -12.81 -3.54
CA ILE A 692 -2.32 -13.84 -4.59
C ILE A 692 -1.14 -14.76 -4.24
N PRO A 693 -1.32 -16.10 -4.20
CA PRO A 693 -0.24 -17.05 -3.93
C PRO A 693 0.95 -16.84 -4.85
N ASP A 694 2.15 -16.83 -4.27
CA ASP A 694 3.41 -16.74 -4.99
C ASP A 694 4.08 -18.11 -4.99
N PHE A 695 4.22 -18.74 -6.16
CA PHE A 695 4.91 -20.01 -6.35
C PHE A 695 6.30 -19.86 -7.01
N GLU A 696 6.75 -18.62 -7.26
CA GLU A 696 8.03 -18.35 -7.94
C GLU A 696 9.26 -18.72 -7.09
N SER A 697 10.42 -18.80 -7.70
CA SER A 697 11.69 -18.94 -7.00
C SER A 697 12.05 -17.64 -6.29
N SER A 698 12.42 -17.74 -5.01
CA SER A 698 13.00 -16.60 -4.27
C SER A 698 14.39 -16.20 -4.77
N ILE A 699 15.11 -17.13 -5.41
CA ILE A 699 16.48 -16.96 -5.92
C ILE A 699 16.47 -16.30 -7.31
N HIS A 700 15.51 -16.68 -8.16
CA HIS A 700 15.38 -16.18 -9.52
C HIS A 700 13.98 -15.61 -9.74
N LYS A 701 13.72 -14.43 -9.18
CA LYS A 701 12.43 -13.76 -9.41
C LYS A 701 12.33 -13.34 -10.87
N ARG A 702 11.50 -14.06 -11.65
CA ARG A 702 11.05 -13.57 -12.96
C ARG A 702 10.24 -12.28 -12.79
N SER A 703 10.10 -11.49 -13.84
CA SER A 703 9.24 -10.30 -13.87
C SER A 703 7.74 -10.64 -13.90
N VAL A 704 7.35 -11.91 -14.02
CA VAL A 704 5.94 -12.35 -14.09
C VAL A 704 5.07 -11.83 -12.93
N PRO A 705 5.51 -11.86 -11.65
CA PRO A 705 4.77 -11.27 -10.54
C PRO A 705 4.58 -9.75 -10.65
N SER A 706 5.52 -9.01 -11.25
CA SER A 706 5.37 -7.56 -11.38
C SER A 706 4.31 -7.17 -12.41
N TYR A 707 4.15 -7.96 -13.48
CA TYR A 707 3.06 -7.80 -14.44
C TYR A 707 1.69 -8.07 -13.81
N ILE A 708 1.57 -9.17 -13.05
CA ILE A 708 0.30 -9.56 -12.41
C ILE A 708 -0.11 -8.54 -11.35
N THR A 709 0.83 -8.01 -10.57
CA THR A 709 0.53 -7.11 -9.45
C THR A 709 0.39 -5.64 -9.84
N GLY A 710 0.98 -5.21 -10.96
CA GLY A 710 0.78 -3.87 -11.53
C GLY A 710 1.17 -2.74 -10.58
N THR A 711 2.16 -2.94 -9.72
CA THR A 711 2.41 -2.06 -8.56
C THR A 711 3.01 -0.72 -8.94
N GLN A 712 2.56 0.34 -8.26
CA GLN A 712 3.11 1.69 -8.34
C GLN A 712 3.81 2.00 -7.01
N PRO A 713 5.15 1.96 -6.91
CA PRO A 713 5.83 2.22 -5.64
C PRO A 713 5.73 3.70 -5.24
N LEU A 714 6.12 4.02 -4.01
CA LEU A 714 6.15 5.40 -3.53
C LEU A 714 7.00 6.34 -4.42
N ALA A 715 8.07 5.82 -5.03
CA ALA A 715 8.87 6.56 -6.01
C ALA A 715 8.06 7.03 -7.23
N TRP A 716 7.10 6.22 -7.70
CA TRP A 716 6.20 6.59 -8.80
C TRP A 716 5.35 7.80 -8.43
N LEU A 717 4.84 7.88 -7.18
CA LEU A 717 4.06 9.01 -6.71
C LEU A 717 4.85 10.33 -6.77
N TYR A 718 6.13 10.29 -6.37
CA TYR A 718 6.99 11.48 -6.41
C TYR A 718 7.26 11.95 -7.84
N GLU A 719 7.55 11.04 -8.76
CA GLU A 719 7.72 11.39 -10.17
C GLU A 719 6.42 11.96 -10.75
N ARG A 720 5.30 11.30 -10.46
CA ARG A 720 3.99 11.69 -10.96
C ARG A 720 3.52 13.03 -10.39
N SER A 721 3.92 13.39 -9.17
CA SER A 721 3.54 14.66 -8.55
C SER A 721 4.00 15.88 -9.34
N GLU A 722 5.15 15.79 -10.02
CA GLU A 722 5.64 16.89 -10.84
C GLU A 722 4.84 17.02 -12.15
N GLN A 723 4.45 15.90 -12.76
CA GLN A 723 3.55 15.87 -13.93
C GLN A 723 2.15 16.40 -13.55
N GLU A 724 1.71 16.08 -12.33
CA GLU A 724 0.46 16.58 -11.77
C GLU A 724 0.50 18.09 -11.54
N ASP A 725 1.64 18.68 -11.12
CA ASP A 725 1.76 20.13 -10.98
C ASP A 725 1.63 20.86 -12.33
N ILE A 726 2.27 20.35 -13.39
CA ILE A 726 2.10 20.86 -14.77
C ILE A 726 0.63 20.85 -15.16
N SER A 727 -0.05 19.72 -14.89
CA SER A 727 -1.46 19.56 -15.21
C SER A 727 -2.32 20.58 -14.46
N ARG A 728 -2.09 20.75 -13.15
CA ARG A 728 -2.81 21.75 -12.32
C ARG A 728 -2.63 23.17 -12.86
N ILE A 729 -1.42 23.51 -13.29
CA ILE A 729 -1.11 24.82 -13.88
C ILE A 729 -1.93 25.04 -15.16
N LEU A 730 -1.85 24.12 -16.11
CA LEU A 730 -2.49 24.27 -17.43
C LEU A 730 -4.01 24.23 -17.37
N PHE A 731 -4.57 23.39 -16.48
CA PHE A 731 -6.01 23.30 -16.26
C PHE A 731 -6.56 24.36 -15.27
N LYS A 732 -5.71 25.29 -14.80
CA LYS A 732 -6.07 26.36 -13.85
C LYS A 732 -6.72 25.83 -12.57
N GLU A 733 -6.25 24.67 -12.10
CA GLU A 733 -6.73 24.02 -10.87
C GLU A 733 -6.11 24.69 -9.62
N LEU A 734 -6.74 24.52 -8.45
CA LEU A 734 -6.18 25.00 -7.18
C LEU A 734 -4.79 24.38 -6.98
N ARG A 735 -3.81 25.15 -6.47
CA ARG A 735 -2.44 24.68 -6.17
C ARG A 735 -2.07 25.06 -4.74
N ASP A 736 -1.38 24.16 -4.04
CA ASP A 736 -0.73 24.44 -2.76
C ASP A 736 0.78 24.30 -2.93
N THR A 737 1.49 25.42 -2.84
CA THR A 737 2.94 25.49 -3.02
C THR A 737 3.71 24.72 -1.96
N HIS A 738 3.14 24.55 -0.75
CA HIS A 738 3.80 23.84 0.35
C HIS A 738 3.80 22.33 0.09
N ILE A 739 2.69 21.79 -0.43
CA ILE A 739 2.57 20.39 -0.83
C ILE A 739 3.59 20.10 -1.94
N GLN A 740 3.68 20.97 -2.94
CA GLN A 740 4.63 20.79 -4.05
C GLN A 740 6.09 20.83 -3.59
N GLU A 741 6.46 21.80 -2.76
CA GLU A 741 7.81 21.88 -2.21
C GLU A 741 8.15 20.65 -1.34
N ARG A 742 7.18 20.12 -0.60
CA ARG A 742 7.35 18.89 0.19
C ARG A 742 7.61 17.67 -0.71
N LEU A 743 6.77 17.47 -1.73
CA LEU A 743 6.91 16.36 -2.68
C LEU A 743 8.25 16.43 -3.43
N ARG A 744 8.66 17.64 -3.84
CA ARG A 744 9.95 17.89 -4.47
C ARG A 744 11.13 17.52 -3.56
N ARG A 745 11.09 17.89 -2.28
CA ARG A 745 12.12 17.50 -1.30
C ARG A 745 12.16 16.00 -1.06
N ASN A 746 11.01 15.36 -0.89
CA ASN A 746 10.93 13.91 -0.72
C ASN A 746 11.54 13.21 -1.95
N ARG A 747 11.26 13.69 -3.17
CA ARG A 747 11.87 13.18 -4.40
C ARG A 747 13.41 13.30 -4.37
N MET A 748 13.95 14.43 -3.95
CA MET A 748 15.41 14.62 -3.84
C MET A 748 16.06 13.66 -2.84
N LEU A 749 15.41 13.42 -1.69
CA LEU A 749 15.87 12.46 -0.69
C LEU A 749 15.82 11.01 -1.19
N TRP A 750 14.84 10.69 -2.03
CA TRP A 750 14.68 9.35 -2.62
C TRP A 750 15.61 9.11 -3.81
N GLY A 751 15.86 10.13 -4.64
CA GLY A 751 16.70 10.04 -5.84
C GLY A 751 18.17 9.71 -5.57
N THR A 752 18.61 9.75 -4.32
CA THR A 752 19.95 9.31 -3.89
C THR A 752 20.02 7.81 -3.57
N GLN A 753 18.89 7.09 -3.51
CA GLN A 753 18.79 5.68 -3.08
C GLN A 753 18.49 4.67 -4.21
N GLY A 754 18.23 5.11 -5.45
CA GLY A 754 17.98 4.22 -6.60
C GLY A 754 17.54 4.97 -7.86
N GLY A 755 17.70 4.36 -9.04
CA GLY A 755 17.32 4.95 -10.32
C GLY A 755 15.79 4.97 -10.51
N ILE A 756 15.19 6.15 -10.57
CA ILE A 756 13.73 6.36 -10.76
C ILE A 756 13.17 5.63 -12.00
N LYS A 757 14.02 5.38 -13.01
CA LYS A 757 13.66 4.70 -14.26
C LYS A 757 13.21 3.24 -14.08
N ASP A 758 13.62 2.57 -13.02
CA ASP A 758 13.34 1.14 -12.81
C ASP A 758 11.89 0.89 -12.35
N TYR A 759 11.14 1.93 -12.01
CA TYR A 759 9.81 1.85 -11.41
C TYR A 759 8.67 2.37 -12.28
N LEU A 760 8.98 2.96 -13.44
CA LEU A 760 7.98 3.39 -14.40
C LEU A 760 7.59 2.20 -15.29
N HIS A 761 6.31 2.10 -15.62
CA HIS A 761 5.88 1.15 -16.64
C HIS A 761 6.58 1.49 -17.97
N PRO A 762 6.95 0.52 -18.84
CA PRO A 762 7.65 0.81 -20.10
C PRO A 762 6.96 1.88 -20.99
N VAL A 763 5.62 1.92 -20.94
CA VAL A 763 4.85 2.98 -21.61
C VAL A 763 5.08 4.36 -20.98
N GLU A 764 5.04 4.45 -19.65
CA GLU A 764 5.28 5.70 -18.90
C GLU A 764 6.73 6.17 -19.09
N GLN A 765 7.69 5.23 -19.11
CA GLN A 765 9.09 5.51 -19.39
C GLN A 765 9.29 6.08 -20.80
N GLY A 766 8.61 5.51 -21.81
CA GLY A 766 8.64 6.01 -23.18
C GLY A 766 8.09 7.43 -23.32
N LEU A 767 7.10 7.81 -22.50
CA LEU A 767 6.50 9.14 -22.50
C LEU A 767 7.24 10.15 -21.60
N ALA A 768 8.19 9.69 -20.78
CA ALA A 768 8.83 10.55 -19.77
C ALA A 768 9.61 11.72 -20.40
N VAL A 769 10.22 11.51 -21.58
CA VAL A 769 10.94 12.55 -22.33
C VAL A 769 9.97 13.65 -22.76
N ASP A 770 8.80 13.27 -23.27
CA ASP A 770 7.77 14.21 -23.73
C ASP A 770 7.26 15.11 -22.59
N TRP A 771 7.11 14.54 -21.38
CA TRP A 771 6.77 15.31 -20.18
C TRP A 771 7.83 16.33 -19.79
N VAL A 772 9.12 16.04 -20.02
CA VAL A 772 10.23 16.97 -19.74
C VAL A 772 10.18 18.16 -20.70
N VAL A 773 10.00 17.92 -22.00
CA VAL A 773 9.85 18.99 -23.00
C VAL A 773 8.65 19.87 -22.67
N LEU A 774 7.49 19.25 -22.40
CA LEU A 774 6.28 19.97 -22.01
C LEU A 774 6.49 20.84 -20.76
N ARG A 775 7.18 20.32 -19.73
CA ARG A 775 7.49 21.09 -18.53
C ARG A 775 8.34 22.31 -18.86
N GLY A 776 9.38 22.14 -19.67
CA GLY A 776 10.24 23.24 -20.09
C GLY A 776 9.41 24.39 -20.64
N ILE A 777 8.47 24.10 -21.54
CA ILE A 777 7.62 25.13 -22.16
C ILE A 777 6.64 25.74 -21.16
N VAL A 778 6.01 24.93 -20.31
CA VAL A 778 5.06 25.42 -19.30
C VAL A 778 5.76 26.37 -18.34
N ASP A 779 6.96 26.01 -17.88
CA ASP A 779 7.82 26.90 -17.10
C ASP A 779 8.04 28.18 -17.91
N HIS A 780 8.47 28.14 -19.18
CA HIS A 780 8.69 29.37 -19.97
C HIS A 780 7.44 30.26 -20.19
N VAL A 781 6.27 29.67 -20.43
CA VAL A 781 5.02 30.40 -20.71
C VAL A 781 4.44 31.05 -19.46
N LEU A 782 4.61 30.41 -18.31
CA LEU A 782 3.95 30.75 -17.06
C LEU A 782 4.91 31.18 -15.94
N ALA A 783 6.22 31.21 -16.21
CA ALA A 783 7.25 31.66 -15.28
C ALA A 783 7.21 33.18 -15.07
N ASP A 784 7.01 33.53 -13.80
CA ASP A 784 7.59 34.70 -13.14
C ASP A 784 9.07 34.43 -12.70
N ASP A 785 9.76 33.42 -13.26
CA ASP A 785 11.18 33.09 -13.01
C ASP A 785 12.11 33.53 -14.18
N PRO A 786 12.90 34.60 -14.02
CA PRO A 786 13.76 35.14 -15.07
C PRO A 786 15.01 34.30 -15.37
N SER A 787 15.37 33.32 -14.52
CA SER A 787 16.67 32.65 -14.57
C SER A 787 16.81 31.57 -15.65
N ARG A 788 15.68 31.09 -16.20
CA ARG A 788 15.64 30.10 -17.29
C ARG A 788 15.36 30.70 -18.67
N VAL A 789 15.28 32.03 -18.76
CA VAL A 789 14.98 32.78 -19.99
C VAL A 789 16.21 32.76 -20.91
N GLY A 790 16.45 31.66 -21.63
CA GLY A 790 17.65 31.50 -22.47
C GLY A 790 17.55 30.52 -23.65
N ILE A 791 16.55 29.64 -23.72
CA ILE A 791 16.31 28.71 -24.83
C ILE A 791 15.33 29.37 -25.83
N ASP A 792 15.47 29.11 -27.14
CA ASP A 792 14.59 29.70 -28.17
C ASP A 792 13.20 29.07 -28.06
N PHE A 793 12.22 29.89 -27.69
CA PHE A 793 10.85 29.47 -27.41
C PHE A 793 10.13 28.95 -28.67
N LYS A 794 10.63 29.32 -29.87
CA LYS A 794 10.18 28.76 -31.13
C LYS A 794 10.63 27.30 -31.28
N ASP A 795 11.90 27.01 -30.98
CA ASP A 795 12.49 25.67 -31.10
C ASP A 795 11.76 24.65 -30.22
N ASP A 796 11.34 25.03 -29.01
CA ASP A 796 10.61 24.12 -28.12
C ASP A 796 9.25 23.69 -28.72
N PHE A 797 8.52 24.60 -29.39
CA PHE A 797 7.25 24.26 -30.05
C PHE A 797 7.48 23.45 -31.34
N GLU A 798 8.57 23.73 -32.07
CA GLU A 798 8.97 22.92 -33.23
C GLU A 798 9.36 21.49 -32.79
N GLU A 799 10.02 21.33 -31.65
CA GLU A 799 10.30 20.03 -31.04
C GLU A 799 8.99 19.27 -30.69
N LEU A 800 8.00 19.94 -30.08
CA LEU A 800 6.68 19.33 -29.83
C LEU A 800 5.97 18.90 -31.13
N ILE A 801 6.08 19.70 -32.20
CA ILE A 801 5.53 19.35 -33.51
C ILE A 801 6.21 18.09 -34.05
N GLN A 802 7.55 18.03 -33.99
CA GLN A 802 8.30 16.87 -34.45
C GLN A 802 7.95 15.61 -33.65
N ILE A 803 7.84 15.71 -32.32
CA ILE A 803 7.40 14.62 -31.45
C ILE A 803 6.02 14.10 -31.88
N MET A 804 5.06 14.98 -32.18
CA MET A 804 3.72 14.57 -32.64
C MET A 804 3.74 13.93 -34.04
N ILE A 805 4.65 14.35 -34.94
CA ILE A 805 4.85 13.71 -36.24
C ILE A 805 5.35 12.28 -36.03
N ASP A 806 6.33 12.08 -35.15
CA ASP A 806 6.86 10.76 -34.82
C ASP A 806 5.79 9.88 -34.18
N TRP A 807 4.96 10.44 -33.29
CA TRP A 807 3.80 9.74 -32.73
C TRP A 807 2.79 9.34 -33.82
N THR A 808 2.55 10.20 -34.81
CA THR A 808 1.62 9.93 -35.92
C THR A 808 2.07 8.71 -36.71
N CYS A 809 3.35 8.65 -37.11
CA CYS A 809 3.94 7.50 -37.80
C CYS A 809 3.76 6.20 -37.00
N ASN A 810 4.00 6.25 -35.69
CA ASN A 810 3.86 5.08 -34.81
C ASN A 810 2.40 4.67 -34.57
N MET A 811 1.45 5.60 -34.63
CA MET A 811 0.03 5.33 -34.36
C MET A 811 -0.71 4.81 -35.60
N GLU A 812 -0.26 5.20 -36.81
CA GLU A 812 -0.86 4.74 -38.08
C GLU A 812 -0.77 3.22 -38.28
N VAL A 813 0.31 2.59 -37.82
CA VAL A 813 0.49 1.13 -37.94
C VAL A 813 -0.49 0.31 -37.11
N LEU A 814 -1.25 0.95 -36.21
CA LEU A 814 -2.25 0.31 -35.36
C LEU A 814 -3.64 0.25 -36.01
N ILE A 815 -3.82 0.80 -37.20
CA ILE A 815 -5.10 0.71 -37.91
C ILE A 815 -5.29 -0.73 -38.41
N ILE A 816 -6.38 -1.38 -38.01
CA ILE A 816 -6.70 -2.74 -38.47
C ILE A 816 -7.23 -2.68 -39.91
N PRO A 817 -6.70 -3.51 -40.83
CA PRO A 817 -7.19 -3.59 -42.19
C PRO A 817 -8.60 -4.19 -42.26
N ASP A 818 -9.41 -3.72 -43.21
CA ASP A 818 -10.77 -4.23 -43.42
C ASP A 818 -10.77 -5.72 -43.81
N GLN A 819 -9.73 -6.17 -44.54
CA GLN A 819 -9.59 -7.57 -44.94
C GLN A 819 -9.16 -8.43 -43.75
N PRO A 820 -9.84 -9.57 -43.51
CA PRO A 820 -9.45 -10.49 -42.45
C PRO A 820 -8.15 -11.21 -42.79
N PHE A 821 -7.42 -11.64 -41.77
CA PHE A 821 -6.29 -12.55 -41.93
C PHE A 821 -6.75 -13.93 -42.41
N SER A 822 -5.85 -14.68 -43.05
CA SER A 822 -6.12 -16.04 -43.53
C SER A 822 -6.47 -16.99 -42.38
N ASP A 823 -5.76 -16.89 -41.26
CA ASP A 823 -6.09 -17.58 -40.01
C ASP A 823 -6.73 -16.60 -39.02
N PRO A 824 -7.97 -16.83 -38.56
CA PRO A 824 -8.61 -16.03 -37.51
C PRO A 824 -7.82 -15.94 -36.19
N ALA A 825 -6.92 -16.90 -35.92
CA ALA A 825 -6.03 -16.87 -34.76
C ALA A 825 -4.94 -15.79 -34.88
N ASP A 826 -4.59 -15.35 -36.09
CA ASP A 826 -3.58 -14.32 -36.38
C ASP A 826 -4.09 -12.88 -36.26
N GLU A 827 -5.40 -12.69 -36.05
CA GLU A 827 -5.97 -11.36 -35.88
C GLU A 827 -5.63 -10.74 -34.52
N THR A 828 -5.00 -9.55 -34.50
CA THR A 828 -4.60 -8.82 -33.29
C THR A 828 -5.56 -7.69 -32.93
N MET A 829 -6.87 -7.99 -32.84
CA MET A 829 -7.90 -6.96 -32.64
C MET A 829 -8.26 -6.63 -31.19
N MET A 830 -7.93 -7.53 -30.25
CA MET A 830 -8.23 -7.34 -28.83
C MET A 830 -7.36 -6.23 -28.24
N PRO A 831 -7.93 -5.31 -27.43
CA PRO A 831 -7.12 -4.39 -26.66
C PRO A 831 -6.32 -5.14 -25.59
N HIS A 832 -5.33 -4.48 -25.03
CA HIS A 832 -4.54 -4.94 -23.89
C HIS A 832 -4.17 -3.72 -23.03
N GLU A 833 -3.85 -3.94 -21.75
CA GLU A 833 -3.56 -2.88 -20.77
C GLU A 833 -2.49 -1.92 -21.29
N ASN A 834 -1.34 -2.44 -21.78
CA ASN A 834 -0.25 -1.59 -22.28
C ASN A 834 -0.67 -0.71 -23.47
N GLY A 835 -1.62 -1.15 -24.29
CA GLY A 835 -2.03 -0.50 -25.53
C GLY A 835 -3.03 0.58 -25.22
N LEU A 836 -3.96 0.29 -24.32
CA LEU A 836 -4.83 1.29 -23.72
C LEU A 836 -4.00 2.35 -22.98
N MET A 837 -3.03 1.94 -22.16
CA MET A 837 -2.12 2.88 -21.48
C MET A 837 -1.34 3.75 -22.46
N TYR A 838 -0.88 3.18 -23.57
CA TYR A 838 -0.19 3.93 -24.62
C TYR A 838 -1.12 4.97 -25.23
N ILE A 839 -2.33 4.59 -25.62
CA ILE A 839 -3.30 5.52 -26.23
C ILE A 839 -3.74 6.59 -25.23
N TYR A 840 -4.14 6.23 -24.01
CA TYR A 840 -4.57 7.20 -23.00
C TYR A 840 -3.42 8.09 -22.52
N GLY A 841 -2.18 7.59 -22.45
CA GLY A 841 -1.00 8.41 -22.16
C GLY A 841 -0.75 9.50 -23.21
N HIS A 842 -0.91 9.15 -24.49
CA HIS A 842 -0.84 10.15 -25.57
C HIS A 842 -2.00 11.14 -25.52
N LEU A 843 -3.23 10.66 -25.27
CA LEU A 843 -4.40 11.55 -25.12
C LEU A 843 -4.24 12.54 -23.97
N GLU A 844 -3.62 12.13 -22.87
CA GLU A 844 -3.31 13.01 -21.74
C GLU A 844 -2.33 14.12 -22.15
N LEU A 845 -1.21 13.76 -22.79
CA LEU A 845 -0.24 14.73 -23.31
C LEU A 845 -0.89 15.68 -24.32
N MET A 846 -1.76 15.18 -25.19
CA MET A 846 -2.48 16.02 -26.16
C MET A 846 -3.41 17.04 -25.50
N GLN A 847 -4.16 16.64 -24.46
CA GLN A 847 -4.98 17.58 -23.70
C GLN A 847 -4.11 18.68 -23.08
N LEU A 848 -2.94 18.33 -22.56
CA LEU A 848 -2.01 19.30 -21.97
C LEU A 848 -1.38 20.21 -23.02
N ILE A 849 -0.89 19.68 -24.14
CA ILE A 849 -0.34 20.47 -25.24
C ILE A 849 -1.41 21.42 -25.80
N TRP A 850 -2.67 20.98 -25.91
CA TRP A 850 -3.78 21.85 -26.28
C TRP A 850 -3.99 22.99 -25.29
N LYS A 851 -4.04 22.69 -23.99
CA LYS A 851 -4.20 23.71 -22.94
C LYS A 851 -3.01 24.68 -22.88
N LEU A 852 -1.81 24.18 -23.14
CA LEU A 852 -0.61 25.00 -23.30
C LEU A 852 -0.75 25.95 -24.49
N CYS A 853 -1.19 25.46 -25.66
CA CYS A 853 -1.46 26.32 -26.81
C CYS A 853 -2.50 27.41 -26.50
N GLU A 854 -3.58 27.09 -25.77
CA GLU A 854 -4.58 28.07 -25.33
C GLU A 854 -3.95 29.13 -24.40
N ALA A 855 -3.19 28.70 -23.39
CA ALA A 855 -2.53 29.59 -22.44
C ALA A 855 -1.51 30.51 -23.14
N THR A 856 -0.68 29.97 -24.03
CA THR A 856 0.30 30.74 -24.81
C THR A 856 -0.39 31.75 -25.72
N LYS A 857 -1.49 31.38 -26.39
CA LYS A 857 -2.30 32.31 -27.21
C LYS A 857 -2.88 33.45 -26.37
N GLU A 858 -3.40 33.15 -25.18
CA GLU A 858 -3.88 34.18 -24.23
C GLU A 858 -2.76 35.15 -23.86
N THR A 859 -1.56 34.64 -23.57
CA THR A 859 -0.40 35.46 -23.15
C THR A 859 0.15 36.32 -24.30
N LEU A 860 0.27 35.77 -25.52
CA LEU A 860 0.71 36.52 -26.71
C LEU A 860 -0.28 37.64 -27.09
N LYS A 861 -1.59 37.40 -26.92
CA LYS A 861 -2.64 38.42 -27.15
C LYS A 861 -2.57 39.56 -26.14
N LYS A 862 -2.25 39.28 -24.87
CA LYS A 862 -2.11 40.28 -23.79
C LYS A 862 -0.90 41.23 -23.94
N GLY A 863 -0.03 41.03 -24.92
CA GLY A 863 1.02 41.99 -25.27
C GLY A 863 2.29 41.91 -24.42
N ASN A 864 2.60 40.76 -23.82
CA ASN A 864 3.84 40.60 -23.05
C ASN A 864 5.06 40.70 -23.99
N ASN A 865 5.77 41.83 -23.95
CA ASN A 865 6.83 42.19 -24.92
C ASN A 865 8.00 41.19 -24.99
N LYS A 866 8.27 40.42 -23.92
CA LYS A 866 9.37 39.44 -23.88
C LYS A 866 9.06 38.11 -24.58
N LEU A 867 7.78 37.71 -24.64
CA LEU A 867 7.34 36.48 -25.32
C LEU A 867 7.13 36.71 -26.82
N ARG A 868 6.64 37.91 -27.20
CA ARG A 868 6.43 38.27 -28.62
C ARG A 868 7.72 38.34 -29.43
N SER A 869 8.87 38.57 -28.79
CA SER A 869 10.18 38.56 -29.46
C SER A 869 10.76 37.15 -29.65
N LYS A 870 10.10 36.10 -29.14
CA LYS A 870 10.65 34.74 -29.07
C LYS A 870 9.74 33.63 -29.66
N ALA A 871 8.45 33.87 -29.89
CA ALA A 871 7.64 33.00 -30.76
C ALA A 871 6.54 33.77 -31.49
N THR A 872 6.12 33.19 -32.61
CA THR A 872 5.02 33.69 -33.43
C THR A 872 3.73 32.95 -33.10
N LEU A 873 2.59 33.64 -33.24
CA LEU A 873 1.27 33.03 -33.12
C LEU A 873 1.09 31.84 -34.09
N GLU A 874 1.80 31.89 -35.22
CA GLU A 874 1.80 30.89 -36.29
C GLU A 874 2.26 29.51 -35.79
N VAL A 875 3.41 29.43 -35.12
CA VAL A 875 3.95 28.15 -34.62
C VAL A 875 3.04 27.51 -33.57
N VAL A 876 2.42 28.33 -32.71
CA VAL A 876 1.44 27.85 -31.71
C VAL A 876 0.14 27.37 -32.36
N GLU A 877 -0.27 27.98 -33.48
CA GLU A 877 -1.41 27.53 -34.28
C GLU A 877 -1.12 26.26 -35.06
N GLU A 878 0.10 26.10 -35.56
CA GLU A 878 0.58 24.87 -36.20
C GLU A 878 0.61 23.71 -35.20
N CYS A 879 1.20 23.90 -34.03
CA CYS A 879 1.19 22.91 -32.95
C CYS A 879 -0.24 22.47 -32.60
N ALA A 880 -1.18 23.43 -32.45
CA ALA A 880 -2.58 23.11 -32.19
C ALA A 880 -3.27 22.33 -33.35
N LYS A 881 -2.86 22.56 -34.61
CA LYS A 881 -3.36 21.78 -35.76
C LYS A 881 -2.82 20.35 -35.72
N GLU A 882 -1.56 20.14 -35.39
CA GLU A 882 -0.98 18.80 -35.25
C GLU A 882 -1.63 17.99 -34.13
N VAL A 883 -1.93 18.62 -32.98
CA VAL A 883 -2.71 17.97 -31.91
C VAL A 883 -4.07 17.47 -32.44
N GLN A 884 -4.76 18.25 -33.27
CA GLN A 884 -6.04 17.84 -33.85
C GLN A 884 -5.91 16.70 -34.86
N LYS A 885 -4.89 16.75 -35.73
CA LYS A 885 -4.61 15.68 -36.70
C LYS A 885 -4.34 14.36 -35.98
N PHE A 886 -3.48 14.39 -34.97
CA PHE A 886 -3.14 13.22 -34.18
C PHE A 886 -4.35 12.68 -33.39
N HIS A 887 -5.24 13.55 -32.90
CA HIS A 887 -6.51 13.13 -32.26
C HIS A 887 -7.41 12.37 -33.20
N GLN A 888 -7.56 12.88 -34.43
CA GLN A 888 -8.37 12.22 -35.45
C GLN A 888 -7.78 10.85 -35.80
N LEU A 889 -6.44 10.73 -35.83
CA LEU A 889 -5.77 9.45 -36.04
C LEU A 889 -6.07 8.44 -34.91
N ILE A 890 -5.93 8.83 -33.64
CA ILE A 890 -6.28 7.95 -32.51
C ILE A 890 -7.75 7.48 -32.60
N ARG A 891 -8.67 8.38 -32.97
CA ARG A 891 -10.08 8.02 -33.18
C ARG A 891 -10.26 7.04 -34.33
N ARG A 892 -9.50 7.16 -35.42
CA ARG A 892 -9.51 6.21 -36.55
C ARG A 892 -9.00 4.85 -36.11
N VAL A 893 -7.91 4.78 -35.34
CA VAL A 893 -7.40 3.53 -34.76
C VAL A 893 -8.48 2.84 -33.93
N ALA A 894 -9.06 3.53 -32.93
CA ALA A 894 -10.12 2.96 -32.10
C ALA A 894 -11.34 2.49 -32.92
N THR A 895 -11.75 3.28 -33.92
CA THR A 895 -12.88 2.92 -34.81
C THR A 895 -12.58 1.66 -35.63
N SER A 896 -11.35 1.51 -36.15
CA SER A 896 -10.95 0.32 -36.92
C SER A 896 -11.00 -0.95 -36.07
N HIS A 897 -10.52 -0.90 -34.82
CA HIS A 897 -10.60 -2.01 -33.87
C HIS A 897 -12.05 -2.35 -33.52
N ILE A 898 -12.89 -1.36 -33.21
CA ILE A 898 -14.31 -1.58 -32.89
C ILE A 898 -15.03 -2.25 -34.06
N ASN A 899 -14.78 -1.80 -35.29
CA ASN A 899 -15.41 -2.38 -36.49
C ASN A 899 -14.96 -3.84 -36.71
N ALA A 900 -13.66 -4.12 -36.58
CA ALA A 900 -13.13 -5.48 -36.69
C ALA A 900 -13.72 -6.42 -35.62
N LEU A 901 -13.80 -5.96 -34.36
CA LEU A 901 -14.39 -6.71 -33.25
C LEU A 901 -15.87 -7.03 -33.50
N LYS A 902 -16.65 -6.06 -33.98
CA LYS A 902 -18.09 -6.26 -34.31
C LYS A 902 -18.30 -7.27 -35.43
N GLN A 903 -17.43 -7.28 -36.45
CA GLN A 903 -17.59 -8.14 -37.61
C GLN A 903 -17.06 -9.56 -37.37
N ARG A 904 -15.89 -9.68 -36.73
CA ARG A 904 -15.13 -10.94 -36.67
C ARG A 904 -14.50 -11.26 -35.31
N GLY A 905 -14.75 -10.45 -34.27
CA GLY A 905 -14.18 -10.60 -32.93
C GLY A 905 -14.43 -11.95 -32.29
N VAL A 906 -15.69 -12.41 -32.22
CA VAL A 906 -16.04 -13.67 -31.55
C VAL A 906 -15.34 -14.86 -32.21
N LYS A 907 -15.28 -14.88 -33.55
CA LYS A 907 -14.60 -15.93 -34.30
C LYS A 907 -13.10 -15.93 -34.04
N SER A 908 -12.48 -14.75 -34.01
CA SER A 908 -11.05 -14.61 -33.72
C SER A 908 -10.70 -15.04 -32.30
N VAL A 909 -11.42 -14.52 -31.29
CA VAL A 909 -11.18 -14.86 -29.87
C VAL A 909 -11.29 -16.37 -29.66
N LEU A 910 -12.30 -17.04 -30.23
CA LEU A 910 -12.44 -18.49 -30.16
C LEU A 910 -11.27 -19.24 -30.82
N ALA A 911 -10.80 -18.77 -31.97
CA ALA A 911 -9.65 -19.38 -32.65
C ALA A 911 -8.38 -19.24 -31.81
N GLN A 912 -8.16 -18.06 -31.21
CA GLN A 912 -7.01 -17.77 -30.35
C GLN A 912 -7.02 -18.60 -29.05
N VAL A 913 -8.17 -18.74 -28.39
CA VAL A 913 -8.30 -19.56 -27.18
C VAL A 913 -8.07 -21.05 -27.48
N ARG A 914 -8.38 -21.51 -28.69
CA ARG A 914 -8.21 -22.91 -29.11
C ARG A 914 -6.84 -23.22 -29.69
N TRP A 915 -5.97 -22.22 -29.76
CA TRP A 915 -4.67 -22.33 -30.39
C TRP A 915 -3.70 -23.17 -29.55
N GLY A 916 -2.92 -24.03 -30.21
CA GLY A 916 -1.88 -24.84 -29.57
C GLY A 916 -2.40 -26.01 -28.72
N SER A 917 -1.47 -26.69 -28.05
CA SER A 917 -1.76 -27.85 -27.18
C SER A 917 -2.62 -27.46 -25.97
N THR A 918 -2.28 -26.33 -25.33
CA THR A 918 -3.00 -25.76 -24.18
C THR A 918 -4.43 -25.37 -24.53
N GLY A 919 -4.65 -24.78 -25.71
CA GLY A 919 -5.98 -24.46 -26.22
C GLY A 919 -6.84 -25.70 -26.49
N ALA A 920 -6.23 -26.79 -26.97
CA ALA A 920 -6.91 -28.07 -27.14
C ALA A 920 -7.34 -28.68 -25.78
N THR A 921 -6.54 -28.51 -24.73
CA THR A 921 -6.89 -28.94 -23.36
C THR A 921 -8.03 -28.10 -22.80
N LEU A 922 -7.99 -26.77 -22.95
CA LEU A 922 -9.10 -25.89 -22.55
C LEU A 922 -10.40 -26.23 -23.28
N ARG A 923 -10.31 -26.67 -24.55
CA ARG A 923 -11.47 -27.12 -25.32
C ARG A 923 -12.14 -28.36 -24.73
N LYS A 924 -11.37 -29.24 -24.10
CA LYS A 924 -11.92 -30.41 -23.39
C LYS A 924 -12.54 -30.03 -22.05
N LEU A 925 -12.02 -28.99 -21.39
CA LEU A 925 -12.49 -28.52 -20.09
C LEU A 925 -13.84 -27.79 -20.19
N MET A 926 -14.02 -26.93 -21.20
CA MET A 926 -15.19 -26.05 -21.33
C MET A 926 -16.04 -26.43 -22.53
N THR A 927 -17.36 -26.34 -22.39
CA THR A 927 -18.27 -26.59 -23.52
C THR A 927 -18.13 -25.52 -24.60
N ASP A 928 -18.44 -25.88 -25.86
CA ASP A 928 -18.43 -24.91 -26.98
C ASP A 928 -19.39 -23.73 -26.73
N GLY A 929 -20.51 -23.97 -26.05
CA GLY A 929 -21.47 -22.93 -25.66
C GLY A 929 -20.90 -21.95 -24.64
N GLU A 930 -20.20 -22.45 -23.61
CA GLU A 930 -19.54 -21.59 -22.61
C GLU A 930 -18.43 -20.75 -23.23
N GLN A 931 -17.57 -21.34 -24.05
CA GLN A 931 -16.50 -20.61 -24.72
C GLN A 931 -17.06 -19.52 -25.63
N ARG A 932 -18.14 -19.80 -26.38
CA ARG A 932 -18.80 -18.80 -27.23
C ARG A 932 -19.36 -17.65 -26.40
N ARG A 933 -19.99 -17.95 -25.25
CA ARG A 933 -20.49 -16.91 -24.33
C ARG A 933 -19.35 -16.04 -23.79
N TYR A 934 -18.24 -16.64 -23.34
CA TYR A 934 -17.08 -15.87 -22.88
C TYR A 934 -16.49 -15.01 -24.00
N ALA A 935 -16.38 -15.54 -25.22
CA ALA A 935 -15.92 -14.76 -26.36
C ALA A 935 -16.82 -13.56 -26.66
N GLN A 936 -18.14 -13.69 -26.50
CA GLN A 936 -19.09 -12.59 -26.63
C GLN A 936 -18.86 -11.53 -25.54
N ASP A 937 -18.84 -11.94 -24.26
CA ASP A 937 -18.58 -11.03 -23.14
C ASP A 937 -17.25 -10.27 -23.31
N TYR A 938 -16.21 -10.95 -23.82
CA TYR A 938 -14.89 -10.36 -24.06
C TYR A 938 -14.92 -9.32 -25.18
N VAL A 939 -15.57 -9.63 -26.30
CA VAL A 939 -15.72 -8.70 -27.42
C VAL A 939 -16.53 -7.48 -26.99
N GLU A 940 -17.60 -7.65 -26.23
CA GLU A 940 -18.40 -6.55 -25.70
C GLU A 940 -17.58 -5.66 -24.76
N SER A 941 -16.86 -6.25 -23.80
CA SER A 941 -16.01 -5.48 -22.87
C SER A 941 -14.85 -4.77 -23.58
N ALA A 942 -14.28 -5.38 -24.63
CA ALA A 942 -13.23 -4.78 -25.44
C ALA A 942 -13.74 -3.57 -26.24
N ILE A 943 -14.92 -3.69 -26.85
CA ILE A 943 -15.57 -2.59 -27.56
C ILE A 943 -15.83 -1.43 -26.60
N GLU A 944 -16.34 -1.70 -25.40
CA GLU A 944 -16.62 -0.65 -24.39
C GLU A 944 -15.33 0.10 -23.99
N ALA A 945 -14.22 -0.60 -23.76
CA ALA A 945 -12.93 0.03 -23.45
C ALA A 945 -12.42 0.94 -24.58
N LEU A 946 -12.59 0.51 -25.85
CA LEU A 946 -12.22 1.29 -27.03
C LEU A 946 -13.18 2.45 -27.29
N GLU A 947 -14.47 2.31 -26.98
CA GLU A 947 -15.44 3.40 -27.06
C GLU A 947 -15.07 4.54 -26.10
N GLY A 948 -14.48 4.23 -24.94
CA GLY A 948 -13.91 5.22 -24.02
C GLY A 948 -12.89 6.15 -24.69
N ILE A 949 -12.02 5.64 -25.58
CA ILE A 949 -11.07 6.46 -26.35
C ILE A 949 -11.80 7.52 -27.18
N LEU A 950 -12.94 7.16 -27.76
CA LEU A 950 -13.76 8.07 -28.57
C LEU A 950 -14.50 9.13 -27.72
N MET A 951 -14.61 8.92 -26.42
CA MET A 951 -15.24 9.87 -25.49
C MET A 951 -14.30 10.98 -25.02
N VAL A 952 -12.97 10.79 -25.12
CA VAL A 952 -11.99 11.80 -24.69
C VAL A 952 -12.11 13.07 -25.55
N LYS A 953 -12.29 14.21 -24.87
CA LYS A 953 -12.36 15.54 -25.47
C LYS A 953 -11.04 16.28 -25.28
N ILE A 954 -10.53 16.91 -26.32
CA ILE A 954 -9.33 17.76 -26.24
C ILE A 954 -9.66 19.21 -25.83
N LYS A 955 -10.93 19.61 -25.94
CA LYS A 955 -11.38 20.99 -25.74
C LYS A 955 -11.61 21.34 -24.27
#